data_AF-A0A9P4II29-F1
#
_entry.id   AF-A0A9P4II29-F1
#
_cell.length_a   1.000
_cell.length_b   1.000
_cell.length_c   1.000
_cell.angle_alpha   90.00
_cell.angle_beta   90.00
_cell.angle_gamma   90.00
#
_symmetry.space_group_name_H-M   'P 1'
#
loop_
_entity.id
_entity.type
_entity.pdbx_description
1 polymer ?
#
loop_
_entity_poly.entity_id
_entity_poly.type
_entity_poly.pdbx_seq_one_letter_code
_entity_poly.pdbx_strand_id
1 'polypeptide(L)'
;MSQTSDYDSFPNLDTSDYGSFPNLESSDYGSMPSMSHSSDIPRFEKDYTFRAKRGFTATTAKTREIQIFEGDVGTILTNNELEKTCVVQVERTPEHSATESGILPGEIKPDVHKFEVSHEDIEPGVKVIPGQFSIEFEHLAKEREGKKFDIPIPADQDQVYKALDALVRSIHAARGEGLDIVGTKWVSEMGETGSNIPKFVYKMHEGFRQAGVLDVLNKPNFTREELLEAAVKIDSKNEKGNHGIYLCDYSDFVPTDELPGVWPDGSSRQYVGSTNNFSLQWQQHKNDCFDENRKDWHFYPYKVMHAARTRLAIVLCRQTIDDKSEREVREQVCMLLMETYNSRLFNPKLSPSTVASTNETHKQNLGAWTATYADMSDCAIRLKAIADKAKMISGWPGATTRASFCGQEQSVTDGLNRASPIFEESGFEKRLWVLTEAEFPGIGKVENYRRGVPYKCRKVLRNHEDGGKDHCDHYQLYTLRVNSPRDPKEKIFVVNFQTNEGELPPQGTPVYPTFEIVPEGQMHPYPLALLPDIGPFSDWSDAARLGARFEWQDLKTGQWKELYYQFTQTLLMYNPDVPGSLKPYVDATGIIRHLKRHLLDSRELDPERDEWRPPFGMARVIRAEFDWFTQTYRFSEQLGKSAIPWKAHRKSEDEIIEEMKKVGLENIGGAFGRASLNKLGKGNTSGHRRECDSCYVYERTTGAQPECKQLPGTETCPRCKDIGRPCSWTSESLLLSNETMIWALTSRMQSKDASREGLDPELFCVDPDEEKVYQFSGMHKPPAEDD
;
A
#
# COMPACT_ATOMS: atom_id res chain seq x y z
N MET A 1 -4.62 63.19 23.64
CA MET A 1 -5.53 64.09 24.39
C MET A 1 -6.85 63.35 24.64
N SER A 2 -7.53 63.65 25.75
CA SER A 2 -8.72 62.96 26.34
C SER A 2 -8.51 61.46 26.66
N GLN A 3 -8.74 60.92 27.88
CA GLN A 3 -9.96 60.89 28.73
C GLN A 3 -11.12 60.16 28.02
N THR A 4 -11.92 59.24 28.58
CA THR A 4 -12.10 58.60 29.92
C THR A 4 -12.94 57.31 29.72
N SER A 5 -13.24 56.37 30.65
CA SER A 5 -13.02 56.17 32.10
C SER A 5 -13.31 54.69 32.49
N ASP A 6 -12.95 54.29 33.72
CA ASP A 6 -13.56 53.30 34.64
C ASP A 6 -14.40 52.11 34.12
N TYR A 7 -14.07 50.87 34.53
CA TYR A 7 -14.73 50.19 35.67
C TYR A 7 -14.12 48.80 36.04
N ASP A 8 -14.09 48.55 37.37
CA ASP A 8 -13.96 47.33 38.17
C ASP A 8 -12.94 46.20 37.93
N SER A 9 -12.13 46.03 38.98
CA SER A 9 -11.26 44.90 39.35
C SER A 9 -12.01 43.64 39.78
N PHE A 10 -11.53 42.47 39.33
CA PHE A 10 -11.87 41.16 39.93
C PHE A 10 -10.94 40.83 41.11
N PRO A 11 -11.41 40.10 42.15
CA PRO A 11 -10.60 39.72 43.30
C PRO A 11 -9.70 38.50 43.02
N ASN A 12 -8.55 38.47 43.69
CA ASN A 12 -7.71 37.27 43.77
C ASN A 12 -8.50 36.11 44.40
N LEU A 13 -8.47 34.94 43.78
CA LEU A 13 -8.93 33.70 44.41
C LEU A 13 -7.76 32.95 45.04
N ASP A 14 -7.98 32.58 46.30
CA ASP A 14 -7.00 31.99 47.20
C ASP A 14 -6.68 30.53 46.81
N THR A 15 -5.40 30.18 46.71
CA THR A 15 -4.95 28.81 46.41
C THR A 15 -4.57 28.07 47.69
N SER A 16 -5.53 27.86 48.57
CA SER A 16 -5.31 27.19 49.86
C SER A 16 -6.49 26.32 50.33
N ASP A 17 -7.00 25.44 49.46
CA ASP A 17 -7.84 24.30 49.89
C ASP A 17 -7.74 23.10 48.91
N TYR A 18 -6.68 22.30 49.05
CA TYR A 18 -6.65 20.93 48.52
C TYR A 18 -6.66 19.95 49.69
N GLY A 19 -7.89 19.55 50.07
CA GLY A 19 -8.12 18.55 51.10
C GLY A 19 -7.53 17.19 50.73
N SER A 20 -6.94 16.52 51.72
CA SER A 20 -6.30 15.22 51.55
C SER A 20 -7.30 14.13 51.17
N PHE A 21 -7.06 13.42 50.07
CA PHE A 21 -7.77 12.18 49.77
C PHE A 21 -7.27 11.04 50.68
N PRO A 22 -8.16 10.25 51.31
CA PRO A 22 -7.76 9.09 52.10
C PRO A 22 -7.35 7.92 51.20
N ASN A 23 -6.33 7.18 51.61
CA ASN A 23 -5.99 5.88 51.03
C ASN A 23 -7.18 4.93 51.17
N LEU A 24 -7.68 4.40 50.05
CA LEU A 24 -8.55 3.23 50.04
C LEU A 24 -7.67 1.98 49.92
N GLU A 25 -7.57 1.25 51.03
CA GLU A 25 -6.88 -0.03 51.09
C GLU A 25 -7.60 -1.06 50.20
N SER A 26 -6.82 -1.74 49.36
CA SER A 26 -7.32 -2.86 48.57
C SER A 26 -7.35 -4.14 49.40
N SER A 27 -8.51 -4.50 49.94
CA SER A 27 -8.75 -5.81 50.55
C SER A 27 -9.57 -6.74 49.65
N ASP A 28 -9.25 -8.02 49.76
CA ASP A 28 -10.09 -9.18 49.47
C ASP A 28 -10.73 -9.31 48.07
N TYR A 29 -9.91 -9.76 47.11
CA TYR A 29 -10.38 -10.78 46.15
C TYR A 29 -9.74 -12.13 46.48
N GLY A 30 -10.56 -13.02 47.03
CA GLY A 30 -10.14 -14.36 47.47
C GLY A 30 -9.77 -15.27 46.30
N SER A 31 -8.82 -16.16 46.57
CA SER A 31 -8.35 -17.19 45.64
C SER A 31 -9.49 -18.10 45.17
N MET A 32 -9.71 -18.19 43.85
CA MET A 32 -10.44 -19.32 43.26
C MET A 32 -9.47 -20.37 42.72
N PRO A 33 -9.81 -21.68 42.85
CA PRO A 33 -8.87 -22.76 42.61
C PRO A 33 -8.65 -23.05 41.12
N SER A 34 -7.47 -23.60 40.82
CA SER A 34 -7.12 -24.12 39.50
C SER A 34 -8.04 -25.28 39.08
N MET A 35 -8.88 -25.05 38.08
CA MET A 35 -9.56 -26.15 37.38
C MET A 35 -8.66 -26.69 36.26
N SER A 36 -8.20 -27.91 36.44
CA SER A 36 -7.55 -28.71 35.40
C SER A 36 -8.59 -29.21 34.41
N HIS A 37 -8.64 -28.60 33.22
CA HIS A 37 -9.42 -29.15 32.11
C HIS A 37 -8.70 -30.38 31.51
N SER A 38 -9.23 -31.57 31.80
CA SER A 38 -8.89 -32.78 31.05
C SER A 38 -9.46 -32.71 29.64
N SER A 39 -8.62 -32.96 28.64
CA SER A 39 -8.96 -32.89 27.22
C SER A 39 -9.58 -34.19 26.70
N ASP A 40 -10.71 -34.60 27.26
CA ASP A 40 -11.53 -35.68 26.71
C ASP A 40 -12.43 -35.16 25.58
N ILE A 41 -11.90 -35.18 24.34
CA ILE A 41 -12.65 -34.84 23.13
C ILE A 41 -13.30 -36.12 22.57
N PRO A 42 -14.64 -36.21 22.45
CA PRO A 42 -15.29 -37.34 21.78
C PRO A 42 -14.99 -37.31 20.28
N ARG A 43 -14.34 -38.35 19.76
CA ARG A 43 -14.22 -38.56 18.31
C ARG A 43 -15.59 -38.95 17.75
N PHE A 44 -16.21 -38.06 16.98
CA PHE A 44 -17.28 -38.43 16.07
C PHE A 44 -16.70 -38.94 14.75
N GLU A 45 -16.49 -40.26 14.67
CA GLU A 45 -16.29 -40.92 13.38
C GLU A 45 -17.61 -40.87 12.60
N LYS A 46 -17.57 -40.23 11.42
CA LYS A 46 -18.64 -40.34 10.42
C LYS A 46 -18.08 -41.08 9.20
N ASP A 47 -18.42 -42.36 9.11
CA ASP A 47 -18.17 -43.16 7.92
C ASP A 47 -18.91 -42.59 6.71
N TYR A 48 -18.16 -42.16 5.69
CA TYR A 48 -18.70 -41.85 4.37
C TYR A 48 -18.41 -43.00 3.39
N THR A 49 -19.31 -43.98 3.35
CA THR A 49 -19.26 -45.04 2.32
C THR A 49 -19.60 -44.47 0.94
N PHE A 50 -18.60 -44.30 0.07
CA PHE A 50 -18.81 -44.01 -1.35
C PHE A 50 -19.34 -45.25 -2.09
N ARG A 51 -20.60 -45.22 -2.52
CA ARG A 51 -21.13 -46.18 -3.50
C ARG A 51 -20.79 -45.74 -4.93
N ALA A 52 -19.74 -46.30 -5.49
CA ALA A 52 -19.47 -46.18 -6.93
C ALA A 52 -20.57 -46.90 -7.74
N LYS A 53 -21.19 -46.20 -8.69
CA LYS A 53 -22.13 -46.78 -9.65
C LYS A 53 -21.48 -46.78 -11.04
N ARG A 54 -21.30 -47.98 -11.62
CA ARG A 54 -20.70 -48.16 -12.95
C ARG A 54 -21.66 -47.73 -14.07
N GLY A 55 -21.06 -47.18 -15.12
CA GLY A 55 -21.38 -47.52 -16.51
C GLY A 55 -22.41 -46.64 -17.23
N PHE A 56 -21.93 -45.86 -18.19
CA PHE A 56 -22.19 -46.13 -19.61
C PHE A 56 -21.04 -45.58 -20.45
N THR A 57 -20.48 -46.41 -21.34
CA THR A 57 -19.44 -46.02 -22.29
C THR A 57 -20.06 -46.02 -23.69
N ALA A 58 -19.96 -44.91 -24.42
CA ALA A 58 -20.35 -44.83 -25.82
C ALA A 58 -19.20 -44.23 -26.63
N THR A 59 -18.54 -45.08 -27.40
CA THR A 59 -17.40 -44.71 -28.25
C THR A 59 -17.89 -44.37 -29.65
N THR A 60 -17.67 -43.14 -30.13
CA THR A 60 -17.58 -42.87 -31.57
C THR A 60 -16.53 -41.79 -31.81
N ALA A 61 -15.53 -42.12 -32.62
CA ALA A 61 -14.60 -41.17 -33.19
C ALA A 61 -15.00 -40.89 -34.64
N LYS A 62 -14.94 -39.63 -35.09
CA LYS A 62 -14.27 -39.23 -36.34
C LYS A 62 -14.35 -37.73 -36.63
N THR A 63 -13.39 -37.30 -37.46
CA THR A 63 -13.41 -36.14 -38.37
C THR A 63 -13.73 -34.76 -37.80
N ARG A 64 -12.67 -33.94 -37.65
CA ARG A 64 -12.75 -32.52 -38.01
C ARG A 64 -12.44 -32.40 -39.51
N GLU A 65 -13.32 -31.76 -40.26
CA GLU A 65 -12.97 -31.22 -41.58
C GLU A 65 -11.98 -30.07 -41.40
N ILE A 66 -10.98 -30.01 -42.27
CA ILE A 66 -10.18 -28.80 -42.50
C ILE A 66 -10.75 -28.19 -43.78
N GLN A 67 -11.47 -27.08 -43.67
CA GLN A 67 -11.75 -26.25 -44.84
C GLN A 67 -10.52 -25.38 -45.12
N ILE A 68 -9.89 -25.65 -46.26
CA ILE A 68 -8.85 -24.79 -46.84
C ILE A 68 -9.58 -23.78 -47.72
N PHE A 69 -9.24 -22.49 -47.56
CA PHE A 69 -9.50 -21.46 -48.56
C PHE A 69 -8.15 -20.99 -49.13
N GLU A 70 -8.10 -20.82 -50.45
CA GLU A 70 -6.89 -20.48 -51.22
C GLU A 70 -6.72 -18.95 -51.38
N GLY A 71 -5.48 -18.50 -51.60
CA GLY A 71 -5.11 -17.12 -51.91
C GLY A 71 -4.78 -16.26 -50.67
N ASP A 72 -3.66 -15.54 -50.57
CA ASP A 72 -2.55 -15.37 -51.52
C ASP A 72 -1.19 -15.18 -50.80
N VAL A 73 -0.12 -15.18 -51.59
CA VAL A 73 1.31 -15.21 -51.19
C VAL A 73 1.69 -14.29 -50.01
N GLY A 74 2.21 -14.88 -48.93
CA GLY A 74 2.81 -14.17 -47.79
C GLY A 74 4.21 -14.70 -47.44
N THR A 75 5.22 -13.83 -47.49
CA THR A 75 6.63 -14.14 -47.22
C THR A 75 6.85 -14.59 -45.77
N ILE A 76 7.63 -15.67 -45.57
CA ILE A 76 8.09 -16.07 -44.24
C ILE A 76 9.18 -15.08 -43.78
N LEU A 77 8.89 -14.32 -42.73
CA LEU A 77 9.89 -13.65 -41.91
C LEU A 77 9.75 -14.11 -40.46
N THR A 78 10.88 -14.48 -39.86
CA THR A 78 10.97 -15.00 -38.49
C THR A 78 10.78 -13.90 -37.46
N ASN A 79 10.03 -14.18 -36.39
CA ASN A 79 9.85 -13.26 -35.27
C ASN A 79 11.19 -12.88 -34.63
N ASN A 80 11.59 -11.62 -34.80
CA ASN A 80 12.34 -10.82 -33.85
C ASN A 80 11.95 -9.35 -34.06
N GLU A 81 11.88 -8.59 -32.97
CA GLU A 81 11.82 -7.12 -32.93
C GLU A 81 10.67 -6.44 -33.71
N LEU A 82 9.61 -6.10 -32.98
CA LEU A 82 8.68 -5.02 -33.34
C LEU A 82 8.64 -3.98 -32.23
N GLU A 83 9.64 -3.10 -32.22
CA GLU A 83 9.52 -1.80 -31.58
C GLU A 83 8.42 -1.00 -32.28
N LYS A 84 7.38 -0.56 -31.54
CA LYS A 84 6.42 0.42 -32.05
C LYS A 84 6.96 1.83 -31.86
N THR A 85 7.98 2.17 -32.63
CA THR A 85 8.56 3.53 -32.66
C THR A 85 7.69 4.41 -33.54
N CYS A 86 6.88 5.27 -32.91
CA CYS A 86 6.03 6.24 -33.62
C CYS A 86 6.89 7.43 -34.10
N VAL A 87 7.51 7.28 -35.28
CA VAL A 87 8.28 8.36 -35.91
C VAL A 87 7.32 9.30 -36.64
N VAL A 88 7.02 10.45 -36.04
CA VAL A 88 6.33 11.54 -36.73
C VAL A 88 7.34 12.27 -37.60
N GLN A 89 7.38 11.92 -38.88
CA GLN A 89 8.21 12.58 -39.88
C GLN A 89 7.55 13.91 -40.29
N VAL A 90 8.13 15.04 -39.88
CA VAL A 90 7.63 16.38 -40.23
C VAL A 90 8.26 16.81 -41.55
N GLU A 91 7.55 16.61 -42.66
CA GLU A 91 7.91 17.24 -43.93
C GLU A 91 7.46 18.69 -43.96
N ARG A 92 8.39 19.60 -44.28
CA ARG A 92 8.08 20.99 -44.65
C ARG A 92 7.86 21.05 -46.16
N THR A 93 6.71 21.54 -46.58
CA THR A 93 6.49 22.05 -47.95
C THR A 93 6.06 23.52 -47.93
N PRO A 94 6.43 24.33 -48.95
CA PRO A 94 6.33 25.79 -48.88
C PRO A 94 4.97 26.36 -49.31
N GLU A 95 4.85 27.67 -49.20
CA GLU A 95 3.62 28.45 -49.34
C GLU A 95 3.11 28.65 -50.79
N HIS A 96 1.84 29.09 -50.87
CA HIS A 96 1.16 29.78 -51.98
C HIS A 96 0.78 29.00 -53.26
N SER A 97 -0.54 28.89 -53.50
CA SER A 97 -1.24 29.82 -54.42
C SER A 97 -2.76 29.58 -54.41
N ALA A 98 -3.55 30.56 -54.87
CA ALA A 98 -5.01 30.53 -54.89
C ALA A 98 -5.56 30.26 -56.31
N THR A 99 -6.77 29.69 -56.42
CA THR A 99 -7.75 29.96 -57.51
C THR A 99 -9.14 29.37 -57.19
N GLU A 100 -10.13 29.65 -58.04
CA GLU A 100 -11.56 29.79 -57.70
C GLU A 100 -12.49 28.62 -58.13
N SER A 101 -13.74 28.70 -57.64
CA SER A 101 -15.01 28.32 -58.30
C SER A 101 -15.55 26.87 -58.20
N GLY A 102 -16.87 26.73 -57.98
CA GLY A 102 -17.61 25.45 -58.08
C GLY A 102 -18.95 25.37 -57.31
N ILE A 103 -20.08 25.22 -58.03
CA ILE A 103 -21.49 25.30 -57.57
C ILE A 103 -22.28 24.24 -58.38
N LEU A 104 -23.25 23.44 -57.92
CA LEU A 104 -24.01 23.16 -56.65
C LEU A 104 -24.61 21.71 -56.84
N PRO A 105 -25.72 21.21 -56.22
CA PRO A 105 -26.27 21.22 -54.84
C PRO A 105 -26.63 19.78 -54.28
N GLY A 106 -27.08 19.70 -53.01
CA GLY A 106 -27.81 18.55 -52.41
C GLY A 106 -26.98 17.68 -51.45
N GLU A 107 -27.47 17.14 -50.33
CA GLU A 107 -28.80 17.09 -49.69
C GLU A 107 -28.73 17.44 -48.17
N ILE A 108 -29.87 17.48 -47.46
CA ILE A 108 -29.98 17.93 -46.05
C ILE A 108 -30.31 16.76 -45.10
N LYS A 109 -29.53 16.60 -44.01
CA LYS A 109 -29.89 16.21 -42.60
C LYS A 109 -28.74 15.46 -41.88
N PRO A 110 -28.69 15.41 -40.53
CA PRO A 110 -29.29 16.30 -39.53
C PRO A 110 -28.23 16.98 -38.63
N ASP A 111 -28.68 17.89 -37.76
CA ASP A 111 -27.82 18.77 -36.95
C ASP A 111 -26.94 18.04 -35.90
N VAL A 112 -25.66 18.43 -35.87
CA VAL A 112 -24.78 18.27 -34.70
C VAL A 112 -24.59 19.65 -34.08
N HIS A 113 -25.02 19.84 -32.84
CA HIS A 113 -24.73 21.06 -32.09
C HIS A 113 -23.22 21.20 -31.86
N LYS A 114 -22.55 22.03 -32.67
CA LYS A 114 -21.24 22.57 -32.32
C LYS A 114 -21.43 23.65 -31.25
N PHE A 115 -20.79 23.46 -30.11
CA PHE A 115 -20.50 24.55 -29.19
C PHE A 115 -19.30 25.32 -29.74
N GLU A 116 -19.52 26.54 -30.21
CA GLU A 116 -18.43 27.50 -30.40
C GLU A 116 -18.09 28.13 -29.05
N VAL A 117 -16.86 27.92 -28.60
CA VAL A 117 -16.27 28.66 -27.47
C VAL A 117 -15.50 29.82 -28.06
N SER A 118 -15.86 31.05 -27.67
CA SER A 118 -15.17 32.26 -28.12
C SER A 118 -13.74 32.30 -27.58
N HIS A 119 -12.77 32.36 -28.49
CA HIS A 119 -11.36 32.57 -28.16
C HIS A 119 -11.06 34.04 -27.88
N GLU A 120 -11.21 34.46 -26.63
CA GLU A 120 -10.48 35.59 -26.05
C GLU A 120 -9.79 35.07 -24.77
N ASP A 121 -8.59 35.58 -24.47
CA ASP A 121 -7.73 35.22 -23.31
C ASP A 121 -7.06 33.82 -23.27
N ILE A 122 -6.31 33.45 -24.32
CA ILE A 122 -5.23 32.42 -24.21
C ILE A 122 -3.93 32.94 -24.87
N GLU A 123 -2.82 32.89 -24.14
CA GLU A 123 -1.49 33.30 -24.62
C GLU A 123 -0.94 32.42 -25.76
N PRO A 124 -0.13 32.96 -26.68
CA PRO A 124 0.45 32.18 -27.77
C PRO A 124 1.59 31.29 -27.27
N GLY A 125 1.33 29.98 -27.14
CA GLY A 125 2.39 28.98 -26.93
C GLY A 125 1.97 27.66 -26.30
N VAL A 126 0.84 27.61 -25.59
CA VAL A 126 0.44 26.41 -24.83
C VAL A 126 -0.58 25.56 -25.61
N LYS A 127 -0.13 24.43 -26.15
CA LYS A 127 -0.99 23.45 -26.83
C LYS A 127 -1.32 22.29 -25.88
N VAL A 128 -2.48 22.37 -25.21
CA VAL A 128 -3.01 21.24 -24.43
C VAL A 128 -3.59 20.20 -25.38
N ILE A 129 -3.06 18.98 -25.34
CA ILE A 129 -3.62 17.83 -26.08
C ILE A 129 -4.39 16.96 -25.06
N PRO A 130 -5.72 16.81 -25.19
CA PRO A 130 -6.47 15.86 -24.37
C PRO A 130 -6.09 14.43 -24.75
N GLY A 131 -5.61 13.64 -23.78
CA GLY A 131 -5.39 12.21 -23.96
C GLY A 131 -6.73 11.48 -24.08
N GLN A 132 -7.11 11.10 -25.30
CA GLN A 132 -8.36 10.40 -25.56
C GLN A 132 -8.19 8.89 -25.36
N PHE A 133 -8.58 8.39 -24.18
CA PHE A 133 -8.57 6.95 -23.87
C PHE A 133 -9.87 6.30 -24.33
N SER A 134 -9.84 5.59 -25.46
CA SER A 134 -10.93 4.71 -25.90
C SER A 134 -10.80 3.33 -25.24
N ILE A 135 -11.78 2.94 -24.42
CA ILE A 135 -11.89 1.60 -23.86
C ILE A 135 -12.73 0.74 -24.81
N GLU A 136 -12.14 -0.29 -25.41
CA GLU A 136 -12.87 -1.25 -26.24
C GLU A 136 -13.55 -2.31 -25.36
N PHE A 137 -14.87 -2.22 -25.22
CA PHE A 137 -15.66 -3.07 -24.31
C PHE A 137 -15.99 -4.48 -24.87
N GLU A 138 -15.63 -4.80 -26.11
CA GLU A 138 -16.09 -6.04 -26.79
C GLU A 138 -15.63 -7.34 -26.12
N HIS A 139 -14.51 -7.32 -25.38
CA HIS A 139 -13.95 -8.56 -24.83
C HIS A 139 -14.79 -9.16 -23.69
N LEU A 140 -15.53 -8.35 -22.94
CA LEU A 140 -16.28 -8.76 -21.74
C LEU A 140 -17.61 -9.48 -22.04
N ALA A 141 -18.11 -9.44 -23.28
CA ALA A 141 -19.37 -10.09 -23.64
C ALA A 141 -19.23 -11.63 -23.78
N LYS A 142 -18.03 -12.13 -24.10
CA LYS A 142 -17.80 -13.53 -24.52
C LYS A 142 -17.64 -14.55 -23.39
N GLU A 143 -17.39 -14.13 -22.14
CA GLU A 143 -17.21 -15.08 -21.01
C GLU A 143 -18.52 -15.69 -20.47
N ARG A 144 -19.70 -15.29 -20.98
CA ARG A 144 -21.00 -15.70 -20.44
C ARG A 144 -21.35 -17.19 -20.61
N GLU A 145 -20.70 -17.93 -21.50
CA GLU A 145 -21.18 -19.26 -21.92
C GLU A 145 -20.69 -20.45 -21.07
N GLY A 146 -19.74 -20.24 -20.13
CA GLY A 146 -18.99 -21.36 -19.51
C GLY A 146 -19.48 -21.92 -18.17
N LYS A 147 -20.18 -21.14 -17.33
CA LYS A 147 -20.54 -21.55 -15.95
C LYS A 147 -21.97 -21.16 -15.59
N LYS A 148 -22.84 -22.17 -15.38
CA LYS A 148 -24.15 -21.95 -14.78
C LYS A 148 -23.99 -21.64 -13.30
N PHE A 149 -24.29 -20.41 -12.91
CA PHE A 149 -24.60 -20.06 -11.53
C PHE A 149 -26.11 -20.18 -11.34
N ASP A 150 -26.57 -20.94 -10.34
CA ASP A 150 -28.00 -21.10 -10.00
C ASP A 150 -28.59 -19.85 -9.30
N ILE A 151 -28.08 -18.66 -9.64
CA ILE A 151 -28.59 -17.38 -9.15
C ILE A 151 -29.61 -16.88 -10.18
N PRO A 152 -30.89 -16.68 -9.82
CA PRO A 152 -31.88 -16.14 -10.73
C PRO A 152 -31.54 -14.68 -11.05
N ILE A 153 -30.94 -14.47 -12.23
CA ILE A 153 -30.78 -13.12 -12.81
C ILE A 153 -32.19 -12.66 -13.21
N PRO A 154 -32.65 -11.46 -12.77
CA PRO A 154 -33.91 -10.90 -13.23
C PRO A 154 -33.98 -10.85 -14.76
N ALA A 155 -35.07 -11.34 -15.34
CA ALA A 155 -35.24 -11.43 -16.79
C ALA A 155 -35.21 -10.04 -17.45
N ASP A 156 -35.86 -9.08 -16.79
CA ASP A 156 -35.66 -7.65 -17.02
C ASP A 156 -34.65 -7.16 -15.97
N GLN A 157 -33.48 -6.71 -16.42
CA GLN A 157 -32.51 -6.08 -15.53
C GLN A 157 -32.95 -4.64 -15.23
N ASP A 158 -33.53 -4.45 -14.05
CA ASP A 158 -33.93 -3.14 -13.55
C ASP A 158 -32.75 -2.13 -13.56
N GLN A 159 -33.07 -0.84 -13.65
CA GLN A 159 -32.07 0.19 -13.92
C GLN A 159 -30.99 0.32 -12.83
N VAL A 160 -31.33 0.05 -11.56
CA VAL A 160 -30.34 0.00 -10.46
C VAL A 160 -29.48 -1.26 -10.51
N TYR A 161 -29.98 -2.40 -11.02
CA TYR A 161 -29.15 -3.60 -11.22
C TYR A 161 -28.05 -3.32 -12.25
N LYS A 162 -28.41 -2.66 -13.37
CA LYS A 162 -27.45 -2.23 -14.39
C LYS A 162 -26.42 -1.25 -13.83
N ALA A 163 -26.85 -0.30 -12.98
CA ALA A 163 -25.96 0.63 -12.30
C ALA A 163 -24.94 -0.09 -11.40
N LEU A 164 -25.41 -1.04 -10.58
CA LEU A 164 -24.57 -1.86 -9.72
C LEU A 164 -23.56 -2.71 -10.51
N ASP A 165 -24.00 -3.43 -11.54
CA ASP A 165 -23.13 -4.28 -12.36
C ASP A 165 -22.09 -3.45 -13.11
N ALA A 166 -22.49 -2.36 -13.76
CA ALA A 166 -21.57 -1.45 -14.45
C ALA A 166 -20.54 -0.83 -13.49
N LEU A 167 -20.96 -0.39 -12.30
CA LEU A 167 -20.09 0.24 -11.31
C LEU A 167 -19.08 -0.77 -10.74
N VAL A 168 -19.56 -1.94 -10.29
CA VAL A 168 -18.71 -2.98 -9.71
C VAL A 168 -17.73 -3.54 -10.75
N ARG A 169 -18.15 -3.73 -12.01
CA ARG A 169 -17.24 -4.11 -13.11
C ARG A 169 -16.21 -3.02 -13.43
N SER A 170 -16.62 -1.75 -13.45
CA SER A 170 -15.69 -0.64 -13.73
C SER A 170 -14.64 -0.50 -12.64
N ILE A 171 -15.02 -0.67 -11.36
CA ILE A 171 -14.08 -0.71 -10.23
C ILE A 171 -13.17 -1.94 -10.32
N HIS A 172 -13.70 -3.11 -10.66
CA HIS A 172 -12.88 -4.31 -10.80
C HIS A 172 -11.88 -4.22 -11.96
N ALA A 173 -12.32 -3.75 -13.14
CA ALA A 173 -11.46 -3.57 -14.31
C ALA A 173 -10.31 -2.57 -14.06
N ALA A 174 -10.60 -1.50 -13.30
CA ALA A 174 -9.60 -0.51 -12.90
C ALA A 174 -8.39 -1.11 -12.14
N ARG A 175 -8.52 -2.29 -11.51
CA ARG A 175 -7.39 -3.02 -10.87
C ARG A 175 -6.20 -3.18 -11.82
N GLY A 176 -6.45 -3.41 -13.12
CA GLY A 176 -5.40 -3.57 -14.14
C GLY A 176 -4.73 -2.26 -14.58
N GLU A 177 -5.40 -1.12 -14.40
CA GLU A 177 -4.91 0.21 -14.81
C GLU A 177 -4.01 0.86 -13.72
N GLY A 178 -3.41 0.05 -12.84
CA GLY A 178 -2.57 0.48 -11.73
C GLY A 178 -3.30 1.22 -10.59
N LEU A 179 -4.64 1.20 -10.60
CA LEU A 179 -5.47 1.77 -9.54
C LEU A 179 -5.56 0.81 -8.34
N ASP A 180 -4.50 0.78 -7.52
CA ASP A 180 -4.40 0.04 -6.23
C ASP A 180 -5.37 0.54 -5.14
N ILE A 181 -6.38 1.32 -5.52
CA ILE A 181 -7.53 1.71 -4.70
C ILE A 181 -8.47 0.53 -4.50
N VAL A 182 -8.51 -0.40 -5.45
CA VAL A 182 -9.22 -1.67 -5.36
C VAL A 182 -8.53 -2.57 -4.34
N GLY A 183 -8.79 -2.30 -3.05
CA GLY A 183 -8.16 -2.99 -1.92
C GLY A 183 -8.44 -4.49 -1.90
N THR A 184 -7.70 -5.23 -1.06
CA THR A 184 -7.80 -6.70 -0.99
C THR A 184 -9.22 -7.21 -0.75
N LYS A 185 -10.08 -6.44 -0.08
CA LYS A 185 -11.49 -6.82 0.13
C LYS A 185 -12.35 -6.74 -1.12
N TRP A 186 -12.07 -5.84 -2.07
CA TRP A 186 -12.72 -5.92 -3.39
C TRP A 186 -12.34 -7.21 -4.12
N VAL A 187 -11.08 -7.63 -4.03
CA VAL A 187 -10.63 -8.87 -4.67
C VAL A 187 -11.25 -10.10 -4.00
N SER A 188 -11.40 -10.13 -2.68
CA SER A 188 -12.10 -11.24 -1.99
C SER A 188 -13.59 -11.29 -2.35
N GLU A 189 -14.27 -10.14 -2.38
CA GLU A 189 -15.71 -10.11 -2.69
C GLU A 189 -16.03 -10.38 -4.16
N MET A 190 -15.23 -9.85 -5.10
CA MET A 190 -15.47 -10.00 -6.54
C MET A 190 -14.81 -11.23 -7.16
N GLY A 191 -13.84 -11.84 -6.46
CA GLY A 191 -12.95 -12.86 -7.02
C GLY A 191 -11.93 -12.23 -7.97
N GLU A 192 -10.80 -12.91 -8.18
CA GLU A 192 -9.67 -12.35 -8.95
C GLU A 192 -10.03 -11.98 -10.40
N THR A 193 -10.89 -12.79 -11.02
CA THR A 193 -11.42 -12.64 -12.38
C THR A 193 -12.78 -11.92 -12.44
N GLY A 194 -13.29 -11.43 -11.31
CA GLY A 194 -14.63 -10.83 -11.24
C GLY A 194 -15.77 -11.85 -11.28
N SER A 195 -15.46 -13.14 -11.13
CA SER A 195 -16.44 -14.24 -11.18
C SER A 195 -17.55 -14.16 -10.13
N ASN A 196 -17.33 -13.48 -8.99
CA ASN A 196 -18.33 -13.27 -7.95
C ASN A 196 -19.16 -11.99 -8.14
N ILE A 197 -18.83 -11.11 -9.11
CA ILE A 197 -19.56 -9.86 -9.37
C ILE A 197 -21.08 -10.07 -9.49
N PRO A 198 -21.61 -11.03 -10.29
CA PRO A 198 -23.06 -11.25 -10.39
C PRO A 198 -23.71 -11.61 -9.05
N LYS A 199 -22.99 -12.36 -8.20
CA LYS A 199 -23.44 -12.75 -6.86
C LYS A 199 -23.46 -11.56 -5.92
N PHE A 200 -22.40 -10.73 -5.93
CA PHE A 200 -22.34 -9.50 -5.13
C PHE A 200 -23.43 -8.50 -5.52
N VAL A 201 -23.59 -8.24 -6.82
CA VAL A 201 -24.63 -7.35 -7.37
C VAL A 201 -26.02 -7.84 -7.00
N TYR A 202 -26.29 -9.14 -7.13
CA TYR A 202 -27.56 -9.74 -6.69
C TYR A 202 -27.80 -9.54 -5.19
N LYS A 203 -26.81 -9.80 -4.33
CA LYS A 203 -26.91 -9.58 -2.88
C LYS A 203 -27.18 -8.11 -2.53
N MET A 204 -26.60 -7.15 -3.26
CA MET A 204 -26.87 -5.72 -3.06
C MET A 204 -28.29 -5.34 -3.49
N HIS A 205 -28.73 -5.81 -4.65
CA HIS A 205 -30.07 -5.57 -5.19
C HIS A 205 -31.16 -6.12 -4.26
N GLU A 206 -30.96 -7.32 -3.71
CA GLU A 206 -31.82 -7.89 -2.67
C GLU A 206 -31.76 -7.07 -1.37
N GLY A 207 -30.59 -6.56 -0.99
CA GLY A 207 -30.44 -5.64 0.14
C GLY A 207 -31.22 -4.33 -0.02
N PHE A 208 -31.29 -3.77 -1.23
CA PHE A 208 -32.13 -2.61 -1.57
C PHE A 208 -33.63 -2.95 -1.51
N ARG A 209 -34.02 -4.15 -1.95
CA ARG A 209 -35.40 -4.65 -1.86
C ARG A 209 -35.87 -4.75 -0.40
N GLN A 210 -35.06 -5.37 0.45
CA GLN A 210 -35.36 -5.52 1.87
C GLN A 210 -35.30 -4.19 2.65
N ALA A 211 -34.64 -3.18 2.11
CA ALA A 211 -34.62 -1.82 2.66
C ALA A 211 -35.85 -0.97 2.25
N GLY A 212 -36.69 -1.46 1.32
CA GLY A 212 -37.85 -0.74 0.78
C GLY A 212 -37.52 0.25 -0.34
N VAL A 213 -36.25 0.42 -0.70
CA VAL A 213 -35.80 1.49 -1.63
C VAL A 213 -35.70 1.07 -3.09
N LEU A 214 -35.76 -0.23 -3.40
CA LEU A 214 -35.47 -0.75 -4.76
C LEU A 214 -36.33 -0.07 -5.84
N ASP A 215 -37.64 -0.03 -5.63
CA ASP A 215 -38.59 0.48 -6.63
C ASP A 215 -38.38 1.99 -6.89
N VAL A 216 -37.95 2.75 -5.88
CA VAL A 216 -37.61 4.17 -6.01
C VAL A 216 -36.28 4.34 -6.74
N LEU A 217 -35.23 3.59 -6.38
CA LEU A 217 -33.92 3.66 -7.04
C LEU A 217 -33.96 3.25 -8.53
N ASN A 218 -34.99 2.51 -8.93
CA ASN A 218 -35.28 2.13 -10.32
C ASN A 218 -36.02 3.20 -11.14
N LYS A 219 -36.66 4.20 -10.50
CA LYS A 219 -37.22 5.34 -11.24
C LYS A 219 -36.07 6.15 -11.88
N PRO A 220 -36.20 6.62 -13.12
CA PRO A 220 -35.17 7.47 -13.72
C PRO A 220 -35.01 8.79 -12.96
N ASN A 221 -36.13 9.37 -12.49
CA ASN A 221 -36.22 10.71 -11.93
C ASN A 221 -36.82 10.69 -10.49
N PHE A 222 -36.34 9.82 -9.60
CA PHE A 222 -36.80 9.87 -8.21
C PHE A 222 -36.37 11.16 -7.49
N THR A 223 -37.12 11.56 -6.46
CA THR A 223 -36.75 12.66 -5.58
C THR A 223 -36.13 12.17 -4.26
N ARG A 224 -35.53 13.09 -3.49
CA ARG A 224 -35.03 12.81 -2.14
C ARG A 224 -36.15 12.32 -1.22
N GLU A 225 -37.32 12.95 -1.32
CA GLU A 225 -38.49 12.69 -0.49
C GLU A 225 -39.06 11.31 -0.77
N GLU A 226 -39.20 10.92 -2.04
CA GLU A 226 -39.61 9.56 -2.42
C GLU A 226 -38.68 8.49 -1.82
N LEU A 227 -37.37 8.75 -1.79
CA LEU A 227 -36.39 7.84 -1.19
C LEU A 227 -36.53 7.77 0.34
N LEU A 228 -36.69 8.92 1.01
CA LEU A 228 -36.85 9.01 2.47
C LEU A 228 -38.21 8.49 2.98
N GLU A 229 -39.23 8.46 2.11
CA GLU A 229 -40.56 7.91 2.39
C GLU A 229 -40.63 6.39 2.18
N ALA A 230 -40.02 5.88 1.11
CA ALA A 230 -40.02 4.44 0.82
C ALA A 230 -39.06 3.63 1.71
N ALA A 231 -37.97 4.24 2.17
CA ALA A 231 -36.97 3.56 2.99
C ALA A 231 -37.43 3.26 4.42
N VAL A 232 -36.96 2.15 4.98
CA VAL A 232 -37.17 1.85 6.40
C VAL A 232 -36.37 2.83 7.26
N LYS A 233 -37.07 3.63 8.08
CA LYS A 233 -36.48 4.63 8.97
C LYS A 233 -35.84 3.95 10.18
N ILE A 234 -34.63 4.39 10.53
CA ILE A 234 -33.88 3.89 11.69
C ILE A 234 -34.31 4.67 12.93
N ASP A 235 -34.77 3.96 13.95
CA ASP A 235 -35.10 4.52 15.26
C ASP A 235 -34.51 3.68 16.41
N SER A 236 -34.75 4.10 17.65
CA SER A 236 -34.16 3.47 18.85
C SER A 236 -34.90 2.21 19.33
N LYS A 237 -36.05 1.87 18.72
CA LYS A 237 -36.94 0.77 19.12
C LYS A 237 -36.97 -0.35 18.09
N ASN A 238 -36.84 0.00 16.81
CA ASN A 238 -36.84 -0.94 15.69
C ASN A 238 -35.41 -1.40 15.37
N GLU A 239 -35.26 -2.70 15.09
CA GLU A 239 -34.09 -3.33 14.45
C GLU A 239 -32.86 -3.75 15.28
N LYS A 240 -33.09 -4.41 16.43
CA LYS A 240 -32.04 -5.27 17.00
C LYS A 240 -31.71 -6.43 16.04
N GLY A 241 -30.46 -6.54 15.61
CA GLY A 241 -29.94 -7.67 14.83
C GLY A 241 -29.89 -7.47 13.31
N ASN A 242 -30.06 -6.24 12.81
CA ASN A 242 -29.90 -5.93 11.40
C ASN A 242 -28.62 -5.12 11.13
N HIS A 243 -27.86 -5.59 10.14
CA HIS A 243 -26.61 -5.04 9.66
C HIS A 243 -26.71 -4.66 8.18
N GLY A 244 -25.86 -3.73 7.74
CA GLY A 244 -25.85 -3.24 6.36
C GLY A 244 -25.46 -1.77 6.25
N ILE A 245 -26.02 -1.10 5.23
CA ILE A 245 -25.71 0.28 4.84
C ILE A 245 -26.90 1.19 5.19
N TYR A 246 -26.61 2.35 5.77
CA TYR A 246 -27.57 3.41 6.06
C TYR A 246 -27.20 4.70 5.33
N LEU A 247 -28.21 5.56 5.13
CA LEU A 247 -28.04 6.94 4.73
C LEU A 247 -28.58 7.85 5.83
N CYS A 248 -27.76 8.80 6.27
CA CYS A 248 -28.20 9.93 7.09
C CYS A 248 -28.44 11.15 6.19
N ASP A 249 -29.60 11.79 6.35
CA ASP A 249 -29.96 13.05 5.71
C ASP A 249 -30.10 14.13 6.79
N TYR A 250 -29.39 15.24 6.58
CA TYR A 250 -29.35 16.39 7.46
C TYR A 250 -29.96 17.59 6.72
N SER A 251 -31.00 18.22 7.28
CA SER A 251 -31.71 19.35 6.68
C SER A 251 -32.31 20.28 7.74
N ASP A 252 -33.01 21.35 7.31
CA ASP A 252 -33.57 22.40 8.18
C ASP A 252 -32.55 22.87 9.22
N PHE A 253 -31.53 23.57 8.74
CA PHE A 253 -30.38 23.88 9.56
C PHE A 253 -30.49 25.25 10.23
N VAL A 254 -29.88 25.38 11.42
CA VAL A 254 -29.75 26.64 12.15
C VAL A 254 -28.65 27.49 11.52
N PRO A 255 -28.92 28.77 11.17
CA PRO A 255 -27.88 29.71 10.77
C PRO A 255 -26.76 29.81 11.80
N THR A 256 -25.51 29.65 11.37
CA THR A 256 -24.32 29.77 12.22
C THR A 256 -23.15 30.34 11.44
N ASP A 257 -22.43 31.28 12.06
CA ASP A 257 -21.23 31.93 11.50
C ASP A 257 -20.06 30.96 11.33
N GLU A 258 -20.09 29.79 11.98
CA GLU A 258 -19.06 28.76 11.84
C GLU A 258 -19.12 27.99 10.51
N LEU A 259 -20.23 28.10 9.78
CA LEU A 259 -20.49 27.42 8.51
C LEU A 259 -20.98 28.42 7.44
N PRO A 260 -20.17 29.42 7.07
CA PRO A 260 -20.54 30.40 6.05
C PRO A 260 -20.76 29.69 4.70
N GLY A 261 -21.83 30.06 4.01
CA GLY A 261 -22.22 29.46 2.73
C GLY A 261 -22.91 28.10 2.81
N VAL A 262 -23.29 27.61 4.00
CA VAL A 262 -24.10 26.38 4.11
C VAL A 262 -25.61 26.67 4.15
N TRP A 263 -26.02 27.91 4.48
CA TRP A 263 -27.42 28.41 4.63
C TRP A 263 -27.76 29.51 3.60
N PRO A 264 -29.02 29.69 3.14
CA PRO A 264 -30.28 29.31 3.81
C PRO A 264 -31.35 28.66 2.87
N ASP A 265 -30.95 27.90 1.86
CA ASP A 265 -31.78 27.48 0.71
C ASP A 265 -32.60 26.19 0.90
N GLY A 266 -32.90 25.79 2.13
CA GLY A 266 -33.61 24.54 2.44
C GLY A 266 -32.82 23.26 2.13
N SER A 267 -31.58 23.37 1.66
CA SER A 267 -30.79 22.22 1.19
C SER A 267 -30.54 21.14 2.25
N SER A 268 -30.25 19.92 1.77
CA SER A 268 -29.81 18.79 2.59
C SER A 268 -28.34 18.44 2.35
N ARG A 269 -27.74 17.77 3.34
CA ARG A 269 -26.40 17.16 3.26
C ARG A 269 -26.53 15.68 3.61
N GLN A 270 -25.87 14.82 2.85
CA GLN A 270 -26.04 13.36 2.98
C GLN A 270 -24.74 12.64 3.34
N TYR A 271 -24.86 11.63 4.20
CA TYR A 271 -23.79 10.72 4.61
C TYR A 271 -24.26 9.29 4.40
N VAL A 272 -23.46 8.47 3.72
CA VAL A 272 -23.66 7.02 3.69
C VAL A 272 -22.68 6.39 4.67
N GLY A 273 -23.16 5.45 5.49
CA GLY A 273 -22.32 4.72 6.43
C GLY A 273 -22.73 3.26 6.53
N SER A 274 -21.92 2.43 7.19
CA SER A 274 -22.26 1.04 7.45
C SER A 274 -22.19 0.66 8.93
N THR A 275 -22.91 -0.42 9.29
CA THR A 275 -22.99 -0.89 10.68
C THR A 275 -23.41 -2.35 10.78
N ASN A 276 -23.08 -2.98 11.91
CA ASN A 276 -23.65 -4.27 12.31
C ASN A 276 -24.94 -4.13 13.16
N ASN A 277 -25.34 -2.90 13.52
CA ASN A 277 -26.54 -2.65 14.33
C ASN A 277 -27.05 -1.22 14.09
N PHE A 278 -28.07 -1.07 13.24
CA PHE A 278 -28.64 0.23 12.86
C PHE A 278 -29.11 1.06 14.07
N SER A 279 -29.86 0.47 15.01
CA SER A 279 -30.41 1.21 16.16
C SER A 279 -29.30 1.74 17.08
N LEU A 280 -28.25 0.94 17.33
CA LEU A 280 -27.10 1.33 18.16
C LEU A 280 -26.27 2.42 17.47
N GLN A 281 -25.96 2.26 16.18
CA GLN A 281 -25.20 3.24 15.41
C GLN A 281 -25.94 4.59 15.34
N TRP A 282 -27.27 4.58 15.25
CA TRP A 282 -28.06 5.80 15.22
C TRP A 282 -28.16 6.48 16.59
N GLN A 283 -28.26 5.71 17.68
CA GLN A 283 -28.13 6.24 19.03
C GLN A 283 -26.75 6.86 19.25
N GLN A 284 -25.69 6.18 18.81
CA GLN A 284 -24.32 6.70 18.87
C GLN A 284 -24.19 8.00 18.07
N HIS A 285 -24.61 8.04 16.79
CA HIS A 285 -24.63 9.29 16.00
C HIS A 285 -25.37 10.42 16.72
N LYS A 286 -26.53 10.15 17.32
CA LYS A 286 -27.29 11.17 18.08
C LYS A 286 -26.54 11.70 19.29
N ASN A 287 -25.88 10.84 20.05
CA ASN A 287 -25.09 11.23 21.22
C ASN A 287 -23.83 11.99 20.79
N ASP A 288 -23.12 11.46 19.79
CA ASP A 288 -21.89 12.04 19.21
C ASP A 288 -22.11 13.43 18.62
N CYS A 289 -23.32 13.73 18.12
CA CYS A 289 -23.72 15.06 17.63
C CYS A 289 -23.78 16.15 18.72
N PHE A 290 -23.68 15.81 20.00
CA PHE A 290 -23.83 16.76 21.12
C PHE A 290 -22.74 16.63 22.20
N ASP A 291 -21.75 15.75 22.03
CA ASP A 291 -20.61 15.67 22.95
C ASP A 291 -19.49 16.64 22.54
N GLU A 292 -19.54 17.85 23.10
CA GLU A 292 -18.53 18.91 22.91
C GLU A 292 -17.11 18.48 23.34
N ASN A 293 -16.97 17.44 24.16
CA ASN A 293 -15.67 16.92 24.62
C ASN A 293 -14.99 16.04 23.56
N ARG A 294 -15.68 15.71 22.45
CA ARG A 294 -15.11 14.92 21.36
C ARG A 294 -13.96 15.66 20.67
N LYS A 295 -12.83 14.97 20.51
CA LYS A 295 -11.63 15.50 19.83
C LYS A 295 -11.87 15.93 18.39
N ASP A 296 -12.90 15.38 17.75
CA ASP A 296 -13.33 15.65 16.39
C ASP A 296 -14.58 16.55 16.28
N TRP A 297 -15.10 17.09 17.39
CA TRP A 297 -16.24 18.02 17.44
C TRP A 297 -16.16 19.15 16.40
N HIS A 298 -14.97 19.75 16.25
CA HIS A 298 -14.74 20.85 15.31
C HIS A 298 -14.64 20.43 13.83
N PHE A 299 -14.75 19.14 13.49
CA PHE A 299 -14.69 18.68 12.10
C PHE A 299 -16.02 18.96 11.36
N TYR A 300 -15.90 19.31 10.08
CA TYR A 300 -17.03 19.77 9.25
C TYR A 300 -18.29 18.86 9.28
N PRO A 301 -18.20 17.51 9.23
CA PRO A 301 -19.38 16.67 9.30
C PRO A 301 -20.14 16.86 10.62
N TYR A 302 -19.46 16.84 11.77
CA TYR A 302 -20.09 17.07 13.06
C TYR A 302 -20.67 18.48 13.19
N LYS A 303 -20.00 19.50 12.66
CA LYS A 303 -20.57 20.86 12.59
C LYS A 303 -21.88 20.91 11.78
N VAL A 304 -21.90 20.25 10.61
CA VAL A 304 -23.11 20.14 9.77
C VAL A 304 -24.22 19.37 10.52
N MET A 305 -23.88 18.22 11.09
CA MET A 305 -24.80 17.38 11.88
C MET A 305 -25.39 18.16 13.06
N HIS A 306 -24.58 18.95 13.77
CA HIS A 306 -25.00 19.78 14.89
C HIS A 306 -25.96 20.89 14.44
N ALA A 307 -25.63 21.61 13.36
CA ALA A 307 -26.47 22.67 12.81
C ALA A 307 -27.83 22.17 12.31
N ALA A 308 -27.96 20.89 11.93
CA ALA A 308 -29.20 20.32 11.41
C ALA A 308 -30.27 20.17 12.52
N ARG A 309 -31.47 20.73 12.32
CA ARG A 309 -32.64 20.42 13.15
C ARG A 309 -33.27 19.11 12.71
N THR A 310 -33.39 18.90 11.40
CA THR A 310 -33.89 17.64 10.84
C THR A 310 -32.72 16.70 10.62
N ARG A 311 -32.77 15.54 11.29
CA ARG A 311 -31.77 14.48 11.20
C ARG A 311 -32.50 13.15 11.01
N LEU A 312 -32.50 12.65 9.78
CA LEU A 312 -33.12 11.38 9.42
C LEU A 312 -32.04 10.35 9.14
N ALA A 313 -32.29 9.10 9.52
CA ALA A 313 -31.47 7.97 9.14
C ALA A 313 -32.38 6.89 8.57
N ILE A 314 -32.01 6.35 7.41
CA ILE A 314 -32.74 5.30 6.71
C ILE A 314 -31.83 4.11 6.42
N VAL A 315 -32.40 2.90 6.44
CA VAL A 315 -31.74 1.72 5.91
C VAL A 315 -31.70 1.86 4.39
N LEU A 316 -30.50 1.87 3.81
CA LEU A 316 -30.30 1.97 2.36
C LEU A 316 -30.12 0.60 1.73
N CYS A 317 -29.35 -0.30 2.36
CA CYS A 317 -29.12 -1.67 1.90
C CYS A 317 -29.00 -2.62 3.09
N ARG A 318 -29.92 -3.59 3.23
CA ARG A 318 -29.75 -4.67 4.21
C ARG A 318 -28.70 -5.68 3.77
N GLN A 319 -28.10 -6.34 4.74
CA GLN A 319 -27.21 -7.47 4.55
C GLN A 319 -27.74 -8.65 5.38
N THR A 320 -27.62 -9.87 4.87
CA THR A 320 -28.20 -11.08 5.51
C THR A 320 -27.20 -11.84 6.38
N ILE A 321 -25.90 -11.68 6.14
CA ILE A 321 -24.78 -12.31 6.87
C ILE A 321 -23.85 -11.19 7.34
N ASP A 322 -23.43 -11.17 8.62
CA ASP A 322 -22.55 -10.11 9.15
C ASP A 322 -21.11 -10.31 8.66
N ASP A 323 -20.89 -9.98 7.39
CA ASP A 323 -19.57 -9.90 6.78
C ASP A 323 -19.15 -8.44 6.72
N LYS A 324 -18.13 -8.09 7.51
CA LYS A 324 -17.59 -6.72 7.56
C LYS A 324 -16.97 -6.32 6.21
N SER A 325 -16.25 -7.23 5.56
CA SER A 325 -15.56 -6.99 4.28
C SER A 325 -16.55 -6.67 3.18
N GLU A 326 -17.58 -7.51 3.04
CA GLU A 326 -18.67 -7.28 2.09
C GLU A 326 -19.38 -5.95 2.37
N ARG A 327 -19.54 -5.61 3.66
CA ARG A 327 -20.20 -4.37 4.08
C ARG A 327 -19.42 -3.10 3.72
N GLU A 328 -18.10 -3.06 3.93
CA GLU A 328 -17.27 -1.89 3.55
C GLU A 328 -17.26 -1.68 2.03
N VAL A 329 -17.26 -2.77 1.24
CA VAL A 329 -17.40 -2.70 -0.23
C VAL A 329 -18.79 -2.18 -0.64
N ARG A 330 -19.86 -2.69 -0.03
CA ARG A 330 -21.24 -2.20 -0.24
C ARG A 330 -21.41 -0.72 0.13
N GLU A 331 -20.77 -0.28 1.21
CA GLU A 331 -20.78 1.12 1.66
C GLU A 331 -20.19 2.03 0.58
N GLN A 332 -19.04 1.66 0.02
CA GLN A 332 -18.42 2.40 -1.06
C GLN A 332 -19.28 2.45 -2.34
N VAL A 333 -19.92 1.34 -2.71
CA VAL A 333 -20.86 1.31 -3.85
C VAL A 333 -22.02 2.27 -3.61
N CYS A 334 -22.61 2.25 -2.40
CA CYS A 334 -23.69 3.15 -2.03
C CYS A 334 -23.25 4.62 -2.01
N MET A 335 -22.05 4.93 -1.50
CA MET A 335 -21.47 6.29 -1.54
C MET A 335 -21.29 6.82 -2.97
N LEU A 336 -20.94 5.96 -3.93
CA LEU A 336 -20.75 6.35 -5.33
C LEU A 336 -22.07 6.49 -6.10
N LEU A 337 -23.08 5.68 -5.77
CA LEU A 337 -24.44 5.82 -6.30
C LEU A 337 -25.13 7.07 -5.72
N MET A 338 -25.06 7.26 -4.40
CA MET A 338 -25.67 8.40 -3.72
C MET A 338 -24.82 9.68 -3.76
N GLU A 339 -23.61 9.59 -4.31
CA GLU A 339 -22.67 10.71 -4.51
C GLU A 339 -22.32 11.48 -3.23
N THR A 340 -22.32 10.80 -2.07
CA THR A 340 -22.17 11.42 -0.75
C THR A 340 -20.73 11.77 -0.35
N TYR A 341 -19.79 11.78 -1.30
CA TYR A 341 -18.45 12.33 -1.06
C TYR A 341 -18.52 13.84 -0.83
N ASN A 342 -17.73 14.33 0.12
CA ASN A 342 -17.64 15.76 0.36
C ASN A 342 -16.93 16.49 -0.79
N SER A 343 -17.58 17.52 -1.33
CA SER A 343 -17.15 18.37 -2.44
C SER A 343 -15.72 18.89 -2.29
N ARG A 344 -15.28 19.16 -1.06
CA ARG A 344 -13.95 19.68 -0.72
C ARG A 344 -12.82 18.66 -0.94
N LEU A 345 -13.15 17.38 -1.13
CA LEU A 345 -12.18 16.36 -1.58
C LEU A 345 -11.78 16.56 -3.05
N PHE A 346 -12.63 17.21 -3.85
CA PHE A 346 -12.38 17.45 -5.27
C PHE A 346 -11.82 18.86 -5.55
N ASN A 347 -11.66 19.69 -4.52
CA ASN A 347 -11.14 21.05 -4.65
C ASN A 347 -9.72 21.17 -4.07
N PRO A 348 -8.66 21.13 -4.90
CA PRO A 348 -7.27 21.17 -4.42
C PRO A 348 -6.90 22.50 -3.75
N LYS A 349 -7.68 23.57 -3.95
CA LYS A 349 -7.46 24.88 -3.29
C LYS A 349 -7.94 24.89 -1.84
N LEU A 350 -8.83 23.97 -1.44
CA LEU A 350 -9.36 23.86 -0.07
C LEU A 350 -8.55 22.92 0.82
N SER A 351 -7.23 22.89 0.62
CA SER A 351 -6.28 22.16 1.47
C SER A 351 -6.51 22.47 2.96
N PRO A 352 -6.32 21.50 3.87
CA PRO A 352 -6.37 21.68 5.32
C PRO A 352 -5.77 22.97 5.89
N SER A 353 -4.69 23.46 5.27
CA SER A 353 -4.01 24.72 5.66
C SER A 353 -4.90 25.96 5.63
N THR A 354 -6.01 25.95 4.87
CA THR A 354 -6.93 27.11 4.78
C THR A 354 -7.84 27.24 6.00
N VAL A 355 -7.97 26.21 6.85
CA VAL A 355 -8.65 26.33 8.14
C VAL A 355 -7.61 26.75 9.18
N ALA A 356 -7.48 28.06 9.37
CA ALA A 356 -6.53 28.67 10.31
C ALA A 356 -6.88 28.35 11.77
N SER A 357 -6.54 27.14 12.22
CA SER A 357 -6.65 26.76 13.62
C SER A 357 -5.66 27.58 14.45
N THR A 358 -6.19 28.34 15.42
CA THR A 358 -5.41 29.13 16.37
C THR A 358 -4.65 28.26 17.38
N ASN A 359 -5.02 26.98 17.52
CA ASN A 359 -4.42 26.05 18.47
C ASN A 359 -3.10 25.46 17.93
N GLU A 360 -1.99 25.74 18.62
CA GLU A 360 -0.65 25.26 18.22
C GLU A 360 -0.53 23.74 18.16
N THR A 361 -1.26 23.02 19.03
CA THR A 361 -1.34 21.55 19.01
C THR A 361 -1.94 21.04 17.70
N HIS A 362 -2.84 21.82 17.09
CA HIS A 362 -3.42 21.50 15.78
C HIS A 362 -2.41 21.77 14.66
N LYS A 363 -1.64 22.87 14.72
CA LYS A 363 -0.57 23.19 13.76
C LYS A 363 0.51 22.10 13.69
N GLN A 364 0.89 21.51 14.82
CA GLN A 364 1.88 20.42 14.84
C GLN A 364 1.36 19.12 14.20
N ASN A 365 0.06 18.84 14.30
CA ASN A 365 -0.58 17.67 13.68
C ASN A 365 -0.98 17.91 12.22
N LEU A 366 -1.10 19.18 11.79
CA LEU A 366 -1.57 19.58 10.47
C LEU A 366 -0.80 18.89 9.34
N GLY A 367 0.52 18.76 9.43
CA GLY A 367 1.32 18.11 8.38
C GLY A 367 1.00 16.63 8.17
N ALA A 368 0.69 15.89 9.23
CA ALA A 368 0.27 14.49 9.14
C ALA A 368 -1.18 14.37 8.62
N TRP A 369 -2.04 15.32 9.01
CA TRP A 369 -3.43 15.37 8.56
C TRP A 369 -3.53 15.75 7.07
N THR A 370 -2.70 16.69 6.59
CA THR A 370 -2.63 17.07 5.16
C THR A 370 -2.23 15.91 4.26
N ALA A 371 -1.25 15.09 4.66
CA ALA A 371 -0.88 13.90 3.90
C ALA A 371 -2.05 12.90 3.81
N THR A 372 -2.67 12.58 4.95
CA THR A 372 -3.83 11.68 5.02
C THR A 372 -5.01 12.20 4.17
N TYR A 373 -5.27 13.52 4.23
CA TYR A 373 -6.34 14.15 3.45
C TYR A 373 -6.06 14.13 1.94
N ALA A 374 -4.81 14.32 1.51
CA ALA A 374 -4.42 14.22 0.11
C ALA A 374 -4.63 12.79 -0.43
N ASP A 375 -4.26 11.76 0.33
CA ASP A 375 -4.48 10.37 -0.08
C ASP A 375 -5.99 10.00 -0.10
N MET A 376 -6.79 10.51 0.85
CA MET A 376 -8.25 10.39 0.84
C MET A 376 -8.88 11.09 -0.38
N SER A 377 -8.39 12.27 -0.73
CA SER A 377 -8.82 13.07 -1.87
C SER A 377 -8.54 12.37 -3.20
N ASP A 378 -7.31 11.89 -3.44
CA ASP A 378 -6.93 11.16 -4.66
C ASP A 378 -7.75 9.86 -4.82
N CYS A 379 -7.98 9.15 -3.70
CA CYS A 379 -8.86 7.97 -3.67
C CYS A 379 -10.29 8.31 -4.10
N ALA A 380 -10.88 9.37 -3.53
CA ALA A 380 -12.22 9.82 -3.88
C ALA A 380 -12.33 10.32 -5.33
N ILE A 381 -11.34 11.08 -5.82
CA ILE A 381 -11.26 11.57 -7.21
C ILE A 381 -11.26 10.40 -8.19
N ARG A 382 -10.39 9.42 -7.99
CA ARG A 382 -10.27 8.25 -8.88
C ARG A 382 -11.52 7.36 -8.82
N LEU A 383 -12.09 7.10 -7.64
CA LEU A 383 -13.35 6.36 -7.49
C LEU A 383 -14.54 7.09 -8.13
N LYS A 384 -14.61 8.43 -8.01
CA LYS A 384 -15.61 9.24 -8.70
C LYS A 384 -15.46 9.13 -10.23
N ALA A 385 -14.24 9.22 -10.76
CA ALA A 385 -14.01 9.08 -12.21
C ALA A 385 -14.42 7.69 -12.75
N ILE A 386 -14.20 6.62 -11.98
CA ILE A 386 -14.70 5.27 -12.31
C ILE A 386 -16.24 5.25 -12.28
N ALA A 387 -16.86 5.84 -11.25
CA ALA A 387 -18.31 5.90 -11.15
C ALA A 387 -18.93 6.74 -12.27
N ASP A 388 -18.31 7.83 -12.69
CA ASP A 388 -18.78 8.66 -13.80
C ASP A 388 -18.76 7.89 -15.14
N LYS A 389 -17.74 7.04 -15.38
CA LYS A 389 -17.76 6.07 -16.49
C LYS A 389 -18.92 5.06 -16.35
N ALA A 390 -19.13 4.50 -15.16
CA ALA A 390 -20.20 3.53 -14.92
C ALA A 390 -21.62 4.11 -15.07
N LYS A 391 -21.83 5.38 -14.72
CA LYS A 391 -23.09 6.11 -14.93
C LYS A 391 -23.42 6.21 -16.43
N MET A 392 -22.42 6.51 -17.27
CA MET A 392 -22.59 6.53 -18.73
C MET A 392 -22.94 5.15 -19.30
N ILE A 393 -22.30 4.08 -18.83
CA ILE A 393 -22.54 2.69 -19.29
C ILE A 393 -23.95 2.22 -18.88
N SER A 394 -24.37 2.50 -17.65
CA SER A 394 -25.65 2.03 -17.12
C SER A 394 -26.84 2.91 -17.50
N GLY A 395 -26.62 4.19 -17.79
CA GLY A 395 -27.68 5.20 -17.90
C GLY A 395 -28.32 5.57 -16.55
N TRP A 396 -27.68 5.27 -15.42
CA TRP A 396 -28.13 5.66 -14.07
C TRP A 396 -27.25 6.83 -13.60
N PRO A 397 -27.73 8.08 -13.58
CA PRO A 397 -26.87 9.27 -13.61
C PRO A 397 -26.18 9.66 -12.28
N GLY A 398 -26.39 8.95 -11.17
CA GLY A 398 -26.04 9.46 -9.83
C GLY A 398 -27.26 10.03 -9.10
N ALA A 399 -27.33 9.94 -7.77
CA ALA A 399 -28.46 10.51 -7.03
C ALA A 399 -28.45 12.05 -7.07
N THR A 400 -27.39 12.71 -6.63
CA THR A 400 -27.32 14.18 -6.57
C THR A 400 -27.18 14.84 -7.95
N THR A 401 -26.65 14.11 -8.93
CA THR A 401 -26.61 14.53 -10.34
C THR A 401 -28.01 14.58 -10.99
N ARG A 402 -29.05 13.98 -10.39
CA ARG A 402 -30.44 14.11 -10.89
C ARG A 402 -31.04 15.46 -10.52
N ALA A 403 -31.54 16.17 -11.53
CA ALA A 403 -32.36 17.35 -11.33
C ALA A 403 -33.60 17.09 -10.45
N SER A 404 -34.22 15.90 -10.51
CA SER A 404 -35.37 15.54 -9.65
C SER A 404 -35.01 15.36 -8.17
N PHE A 405 -33.76 14.99 -7.87
CA PHE A 405 -33.28 14.76 -6.50
C PHE A 405 -32.83 16.07 -5.82
N CYS A 406 -32.51 17.09 -6.62
CA CYS A 406 -31.99 18.38 -6.16
C CYS A 406 -32.87 19.59 -6.51
N GLY A 407 -33.99 19.41 -7.22
CA GLY A 407 -34.57 20.48 -8.05
C GLY A 407 -35.73 21.31 -7.49
N GLN A 408 -36.20 21.07 -6.26
CA GLN A 408 -37.35 21.80 -5.70
C GLN A 408 -37.10 22.18 -4.23
N GLU A 409 -36.64 23.41 -4.00
CA GLU A 409 -36.53 24.11 -2.71
C GLU A 409 -35.74 23.43 -1.57
N GLN A 410 -35.28 22.19 -1.73
CA GLN A 410 -34.46 21.42 -0.78
C GLN A 410 -33.41 20.58 -1.54
N SER A 411 -32.48 21.26 -2.20
CA SER A 411 -31.44 20.62 -3.01
C SER A 411 -30.45 19.82 -2.15
N VAL A 412 -29.95 18.67 -2.61
CA VAL A 412 -28.84 17.99 -1.92
C VAL A 412 -27.53 18.61 -2.40
N THR A 413 -26.94 19.49 -1.59
CA THR A 413 -25.90 20.43 -2.04
C THR A 413 -24.47 20.00 -1.73
N ASP A 414 -24.24 19.05 -0.81
CA ASP A 414 -22.94 18.40 -0.62
C ASP A 414 -23.09 17.06 0.13
N GLY A 415 -22.15 16.14 -0.13
CA GLY A 415 -21.94 14.93 0.66
C GLY A 415 -21.09 15.18 1.90
N LEU A 416 -21.09 14.23 2.84
CA LEU A 416 -20.33 14.32 4.10
C LEU A 416 -19.26 13.23 4.27
N ASN A 417 -19.20 12.22 3.39
CA ASN A 417 -18.14 11.22 3.41
C ASN A 417 -16.79 11.87 3.04
N ARG A 418 -15.85 11.83 3.98
CA ARG A 418 -14.50 12.40 3.85
C ARG A 418 -13.44 11.39 3.40
N ALA A 419 -13.73 10.10 3.50
CA ALA A 419 -12.85 9.02 3.14
C ALA A 419 -13.65 7.92 2.43
N SER A 420 -12.97 7.12 1.63
CA SER A 420 -13.46 5.79 1.25
C SER A 420 -13.34 4.85 2.45
N PRO A 421 -14.31 3.96 2.73
CA PRO A 421 -14.13 2.87 3.70
C PRO A 421 -12.91 1.99 3.36
N ILE A 422 -12.61 1.81 2.06
CA ILE A 422 -11.42 1.08 1.58
C ILE A 422 -10.13 1.87 1.78
N PHE A 423 -10.20 3.20 1.95
CA PHE A 423 -9.05 3.98 2.38
C PHE A 423 -8.60 3.61 3.79
N GLU A 424 -9.55 3.35 4.71
CA GLU A 424 -9.27 2.96 6.10
C GLU A 424 -8.61 1.57 6.18
N GLU A 425 -8.93 0.67 5.25
CA GLU A 425 -8.22 -0.61 5.08
C GLU A 425 -6.77 -0.41 4.65
N SER A 426 -6.54 0.60 3.81
CA SER A 426 -5.25 0.86 3.18
C SER A 426 -4.24 1.57 4.08
N GLY A 427 -4.17 1.17 5.36
CA GLY A 427 -3.06 1.49 6.27
C GLY A 427 -1.73 0.80 5.91
N PHE A 428 -1.66 0.14 4.76
CA PHE A 428 -0.43 0.10 3.97
C PHE A 428 0.08 1.53 3.75
N GLU A 429 1.38 1.73 3.82
CA GLU A 429 1.94 3.06 3.57
C GLU A 429 1.89 3.40 2.05
N LYS A 430 0.71 3.72 1.51
CA LYS A 430 0.45 4.18 0.11
C LYS A 430 1.09 5.53 -0.24
N ARG A 431 2.06 5.97 0.55
CA ARG A 431 2.72 7.26 0.39
C ARG A 431 3.64 7.20 -0.82
N LEU A 432 3.74 8.35 -1.48
CA LEU A 432 4.48 8.47 -2.73
C LEU A 432 5.97 8.17 -2.53
N TRP A 433 6.48 7.22 -3.31
CA TRP A 433 7.89 7.00 -3.59
C TRP A 433 8.22 7.56 -4.98
N VAL A 434 9.35 8.23 -5.08
CA VAL A 434 9.93 8.71 -6.33
C VAL A 434 11.02 7.73 -6.73
N LEU A 435 10.82 7.00 -7.83
CA LEU A 435 11.84 6.17 -8.44
C LEU A 435 12.71 7.03 -9.36
N THR A 436 13.99 7.15 -9.06
CA THR A 436 15.02 7.56 -10.02
C THR A 436 15.92 6.38 -10.35
N GLU A 437 16.61 6.44 -11.48
CA GLU A 437 17.59 5.42 -11.86
C GLU A 437 18.97 6.09 -11.97
N ALA A 438 19.97 5.51 -11.31
CA ALA A 438 21.35 5.98 -11.34
C ALA A 438 22.26 4.84 -11.81
N GLU A 439 23.38 5.17 -12.44
CA GLU A 439 24.39 4.21 -12.86
C GLU A 439 25.63 4.38 -11.97
N PHE A 440 26.00 3.32 -11.27
CA PHE A 440 27.17 3.28 -10.39
C PHE A 440 28.28 2.44 -11.02
N PRO A 441 29.53 2.92 -11.08
CA PRO A 441 30.66 2.13 -11.57
C PRO A 441 30.75 0.76 -10.89
N GLY A 442 30.99 -0.30 -11.67
CA GLY A 442 31.09 -1.69 -11.19
C GLY A 442 29.78 -2.38 -10.81
N ILE A 443 28.73 -1.63 -10.48
CA ILE A 443 27.40 -2.14 -10.10
C ILE A 443 26.42 -2.03 -11.30
N GLY A 444 26.55 -0.98 -12.10
CA GLY A 444 25.60 -0.63 -13.15
C GLY A 444 24.36 0.06 -12.57
N LYS A 445 23.19 -0.29 -13.11
CA LYS A 445 21.95 0.49 -12.91
C LYS A 445 21.26 0.18 -11.58
N VAL A 446 21.28 1.14 -10.65
CA VAL A 446 20.62 1.07 -9.33
C VAL A 446 19.33 1.89 -9.35
N GLU A 447 18.24 1.26 -8.94
CA GLU A 447 16.94 1.91 -8.76
C GLU A 447 16.86 2.56 -7.37
N ASN A 448 16.69 3.87 -7.34
CA ASN A 448 16.62 4.70 -6.15
C ASN A 448 15.16 5.04 -5.86
N TYR A 449 14.56 4.37 -4.87
CA TYR A 449 13.22 4.66 -4.37
C TYR A 449 13.31 5.66 -3.22
N ARG A 450 13.34 6.94 -3.56
CA ARG A 450 13.35 8.04 -2.60
C ARG A 450 11.94 8.35 -2.13
N ARG A 451 11.75 8.46 -0.83
CA ARG A 451 10.44 8.81 -0.25
C ARG A 451 10.04 10.25 -0.60
N GLY A 452 8.85 10.47 -1.17
CA GLY A 452 8.39 11.78 -1.62
C GLY A 452 7.99 12.77 -0.52
N VAL A 453 7.73 12.29 0.71
CA VAL A 453 7.40 13.14 1.88
C VAL A 453 8.32 12.78 3.04
N PRO A 454 9.14 13.70 3.58
CA PRO A 454 10.14 13.36 4.60
C PRO A 454 9.53 12.96 5.94
N TYR A 455 10.26 12.15 6.70
CA TYR A 455 10.03 11.92 8.12
C TYR A 455 10.71 13.01 8.94
N LYS A 456 10.06 13.53 9.98
CA LYS A 456 10.76 14.33 10.98
C LYS A 456 11.51 13.38 11.91
N CYS A 457 12.82 13.56 12.03
CA CYS A 457 13.65 12.82 12.99
C CYS A 457 13.06 12.95 14.40
N ARG A 458 12.80 11.82 15.08
CA ARG A 458 12.26 11.80 16.44
C ARG A 458 13.21 11.10 17.39
N LYS A 459 13.59 11.81 18.45
CA LYS A 459 14.18 11.22 19.64
C LYS A 459 13.11 10.38 20.35
N VAL A 460 13.38 9.10 20.54
CA VAL A 460 12.53 8.15 21.25
C VAL A 460 13.24 7.74 22.53
N LEU A 461 12.69 8.19 23.65
CA LEU A 461 13.11 7.70 24.96
C LEU A 461 12.56 6.28 25.11
N ARG A 462 13.43 5.27 25.02
CA ARG A 462 13.11 3.93 25.50
C ARG A 462 13.32 3.90 27.00
N ASN A 463 12.24 3.73 27.75
CA ASN A 463 12.35 3.22 29.10
C ASN A 463 12.81 1.77 28.98
N HIS A 464 14.01 1.44 29.47
CA HIS A 464 14.39 0.04 29.63
C HIS A 464 13.45 -0.59 30.66
N GLU A 465 12.76 -1.67 30.26
CA GLU A 465 11.82 -2.38 31.13
C GLU A 465 12.52 -2.94 32.39
N ASP A 466 13.83 -3.19 32.29
CA ASP A 466 14.71 -3.66 33.37
C ASP A 466 15.07 -2.60 34.43
N GLY A 467 14.54 -1.37 34.33
CA GLY A 467 14.80 -0.29 35.31
C GLY A 467 16.23 0.27 35.30
N GLY A 468 17.06 -0.12 34.33
CA GLY A 468 18.40 0.41 34.13
C GLY A 468 18.39 1.91 33.83
N LYS A 469 19.24 2.68 34.52
CA LYS A 469 19.32 4.15 34.40
C LYS A 469 20.08 4.65 33.16
N ASP A 470 20.67 3.75 32.38
CA ASP A 470 21.40 4.11 31.15
C ASP A 470 20.41 4.41 30.02
N HIS A 471 19.96 5.67 29.99
CA HIS A 471 19.16 6.23 28.92
C HIS A 471 19.99 6.33 27.62
N CYS A 472 20.11 5.23 26.90
CA CYS A 472 20.58 5.26 25.52
C CYS A 472 19.54 5.99 24.66
N ASP A 473 19.91 7.15 24.14
CA ASP A 473 19.08 7.94 23.24
C ASP A 473 18.91 7.20 21.90
N HIS A 474 17.67 6.78 21.60
CA HIS A 474 17.34 6.15 20.32
C HIS A 474 16.68 7.18 19.40
N TYR A 475 17.08 7.21 18.12
CA TYR A 475 16.48 8.07 17.10
C TYR A 475 15.68 7.23 16.11
N GLN A 476 14.37 7.42 16.09
CA GLN A 476 13.48 6.78 15.11
C GLN A 476 13.45 7.64 13.85
N LEU A 477 14.18 7.21 12.82
CA LEU A 477 14.21 7.90 11.52
C LEU A 477 13.09 7.44 10.60
N TYR A 478 12.67 6.17 10.67
CA TYR A 478 11.62 5.64 9.82
C TYR A 478 10.81 4.50 10.46
N THR A 479 9.59 4.33 9.97
CA THR A 479 8.72 3.20 10.26
C THR A 479 7.79 2.97 9.07
N LEU A 480 7.97 1.82 8.43
CA LEU A 480 7.03 1.25 7.49
C LEU A 480 5.94 0.55 8.31
N ARG A 481 4.72 1.07 8.21
CA ARG A 481 3.53 0.40 8.77
C ARG A 481 2.86 -0.41 7.69
N VAL A 482 2.37 -1.56 8.10
CA VAL A 482 1.62 -2.48 7.26
C VAL A 482 0.43 -2.93 8.10
N ASN A 483 -0.77 -2.79 7.56
CA ASN A 483 -1.97 -3.35 8.19
C ASN A 483 -1.91 -4.88 8.10
N SER A 484 -1.30 -5.51 9.10
CA SER A 484 -1.45 -6.95 9.31
C SER A 484 -2.93 -7.23 9.61
N PRO A 485 -3.57 -8.22 8.94
CA PRO A 485 -4.94 -8.62 9.28
C PRO A 485 -5.09 -9.13 10.71
N ARG A 486 -3.98 -9.50 11.38
CA ARG A 486 -3.95 -9.97 12.77
C ARG A 486 -3.79 -8.82 13.78
N ASP A 487 -3.01 -7.78 13.45
CA ASP A 487 -2.92 -6.56 14.26
C ASP A 487 -2.69 -5.31 13.38
N PRO A 488 -3.64 -4.36 13.27
CA PRO A 488 -3.45 -3.10 12.52
C PRO A 488 -2.42 -2.14 13.17
N LYS A 489 -1.85 -2.49 14.33
CA LYS A 489 -0.70 -1.77 14.94
C LYS A 489 0.65 -2.43 14.63
N GLU A 490 0.68 -3.56 13.93
CA GLU A 490 1.91 -4.29 13.64
C GLU A 490 2.88 -3.40 12.82
N LYS A 491 4.03 -3.09 13.41
CA LYS A 491 5.11 -2.36 12.72
C LYS A 491 6.05 -3.38 12.13
N ILE A 492 6.01 -3.57 10.82
CA ILE A 492 6.86 -4.58 10.19
C ILE A 492 8.32 -4.11 10.14
N PHE A 493 8.60 -2.87 9.75
CA PHE A 493 9.97 -2.35 9.71
C PHE A 493 10.08 -1.00 10.44
N VAL A 494 10.99 -0.92 11.41
CA VAL A 494 11.25 0.27 12.24
C VAL A 494 12.75 0.51 12.28
N VAL A 495 13.21 1.64 11.73
CA VAL A 495 14.62 2.03 11.81
C VAL A 495 14.81 2.91 13.04
N ASN A 496 15.63 2.41 13.96
CA ASN A 496 16.13 3.16 15.11
C ASN A 496 17.65 3.13 15.07
N PHE A 497 18.28 4.30 15.19
CA PHE A 497 19.72 4.45 15.38
C PHE A 497 20.04 4.72 16.85
N GLN A 498 21.24 4.35 17.29
CA GLN A 498 21.77 4.72 18.60
C GLN A 498 22.77 5.88 18.44
N THR A 499 22.87 6.77 19.43
CA THR A 499 23.73 7.98 19.38
C THR A 499 25.22 7.76 19.11
N ASN A 500 25.68 6.53 19.21
CA ASN A 500 27.09 6.18 19.04
C ASN A 500 27.46 5.93 17.56
N GLU A 501 26.49 6.05 16.65
CA GLU A 501 26.59 5.71 15.22
C GLU A 501 26.61 6.97 14.34
N GLY A 502 27.74 7.70 14.39
CA GLY A 502 28.02 8.82 13.48
C GLY A 502 27.22 10.10 13.77
N GLU A 503 27.20 11.02 12.79
CA GLU A 503 26.45 12.26 12.88
C GLU A 503 24.98 12.01 12.50
N LEU A 504 24.12 11.85 13.51
CA LEU A 504 22.67 11.69 13.30
C LEU A 504 21.98 13.03 13.00
N PRO A 505 20.91 13.05 12.19
CA PRO A 505 20.12 14.26 11.93
C PRO A 505 19.53 14.81 13.23
N PRO A 506 19.63 16.14 13.49
CA PRO A 506 19.03 16.75 14.67
C PRO A 506 17.53 16.46 14.81
N GLN A 507 17.03 16.44 16.05
CA GLN A 507 15.60 16.21 16.29
C GLN A 507 14.74 17.25 15.55
N GLY A 508 13.70 16.77 14.85
CA GLY A 508 12.81 17.59 14.04
C GLY A 508 13.26 17.80 12.59
N THR A 509 14.53 17.54 12.26
CA THR A 509 15.06 17.64 10.89
C THR A 509 14.28 16.72 9.93
N PRO A 510 13.89 17.20 8.73
CA PRO A 510 13.32 16.37 7.68
C PRO A 510 14.37 15.39 7.12
N VAL A 511 14.05 14.10 7.18
CA VAL A 511 14.84 12.97 6.69
C VAL A 511 14.07 12.27 5.58
N TYR A 512 14.74 11.92 4.50
CA TYR A 512 14.22 11.20 3.35
C TYR A 512 14.81 9.77 3.37
N PRO A 513 14.05 8.76 3.82
CA PRO A 513 14.34 7.36 3.55
C PRO A 513 14.44 7.12 2.04
N THR A 514 15.53 6.49 1.62
CA THR A 514 15.77 6.06 0.25
C THR A 514 16.13 4.58 0.28
N PHE A 515 15.46 3.78 -0.55
CA PHE A 515 15.80 2.39 -0.76
C PHE A 515 16.47 2.23 -2.12
N GLU A 516 17.59 1.52 -2.15
CA GLU A 516 18.39 1.30 -3.36
C GLU A 516 18.30 -0.17 -3.74
N ILE A 517 17.97 -0.48 -5.00
CA ILE A 517 17.89 -1.86 -5.49
C ILE A 517 18.88 -2.01 -6.64
N VAL A 518 19.90 -2.86 -6.47
CA VAL A 518 20.88 -3.20 -7.52
C VAL A 518 20.32 -4.23 -8.52
N PRO A 519 20.96 -4.41 -9.70
CA PRO A 519 20.59 -5.44 -10.66
C PRO A 519 20.55 -6.85 -10.07
N GLU A 520 19.86 -7.75 -10.75
CA GLU A 520 19.78 -9.16 -10.33
C GLU A 520 21.15 -9.85 -10.40
N GLY A 521 21.40 -10.76 -9.45
CA GLY A 521 22.69 -11.44 -9.32
C GLY A 521 23.81 -10.61 -8.68
N GLN A 522 23.57 -9.35 -8.32
CA GLN A 522 24.53 -8.51 -7.60
C GLN A 522 24.14 -8.29 -6.13
N MET A 523 25.11 -7.88 -5.32
CA MET A 523 24.91 -7.51 -3.91
C MET A 523 25.05 -6.00 -3.75
N HIS A 524 24.17 -5.37 -2.98
CA HIS A 524 24.32 -3.96 -2.63
C HIS A 524 25.61 -3.78 -1.80
N PRO A 525 26.44 -2.74 -2.01
CA PRO A 525 27.65 -2.53 -1.21
C PRO A 525 27.35 -2.41 0.30
N TYR A 526 26.28 -1.70 0.63
CA TYR A 526 25.74 -1.55 1.98
C TYR A 526 24.37 -2.25 2.08
N PRO A 527 24.30 -3.59 2.14
CA PRO A 527 23.03 -4.30 2.11
C PRO A 527 22.28 -4.06 3.44
N LEU A 528 20.97 -3.82 3.35
CA LEU A 528 20.10 -3.71 4.52
C LEU A 528 20.11 -5.02 5.31
N ALA A 529 19.91 -6.14 4.61
CA ALA A 529 19.93 -7.47 5.20
C ALA A 529 21.33 -8.08 5.10
N LEU A 530 22.05 -8.11 6.23
CA LEU A 530 23.33 -8.82 6.36
C LEU A 530 23.08 -10.33 6.46
N LEU A 531 22.84 -10.98 5.33
CA LEU A 531 22.65 -12.43 5.21
C LEU A 531 23.97 -13.11 4.78
N PRO A 532 24.17 -14.40 5.07
CA PRO A 532 25.16 -15.22 4.38
C PRO A 532 24.79 -15.38 2.90
N ASP A 533 25.78 -15.54 2.02
CA ASP A 533 25.54 -15.64 0.58
C ASP A 533 24.71 -16.90 0.18
N ILE A 534 24.72 -17.95 1.00
CA ILE A 534 23.93 -19.18 0.82
C ILE A 534 22.81 -19.28 1.87
N GLY A 535 21.58 -19.50 1.40
CA GLY A 535 20.40 -19.72 2.24
C GLY A 535 19.28 -20.51 1.55
N PRO A 536 18.22 -20.87 2.30
CA PRO A 536 17.28 -21.93 1.93
C PRO A 536 16.14 -21.52 0.98
N PHE A 537 16.11 -20.29 0.47
CA PHE A 537 15.05 -19.82 -0.43
C PHE A 537 15.61 -19.36 -1.77
N SER A 538 14.86 -19.54 -2.84
CA SER A 538 15.30 -19.20 -4.20
C SER A 538 15.59 -17.71 -4.40
N ASP A 539 14.89 -16.83 -3.65
CA ASP A 539 15.05 -15.37 -3.61
C ASP A 539 15.97 -14.89 -2.47
N TRP A 540 16.79 -15.78 -1.88
CA TRP A 540 17.66 -15.41 -0.74
C TRP A 540 18.64 -14.27 -1.06
N SER A 541 19.26 -14.34 -2.25
CA SER A 541 20.18 -13.30 -2.74
C SER A 541 19.48 -11.97 -3.00
N ASP A 542 18.16 -11.96 -3.24
CA ASP A 542 17.46 -10.71 -3.51
C ASP A 542 17.41 -9.79 -2.28
N ALA A 543 17.33 -10.33 -1.08
CA ALA A 543 17.42 -9.53 0.15
C ALA A 543 18.75 -8.77 0.28
N ALA A 544 19.84 -9.30 -0.30
CA ALA A 544 21.15 -8.65 -0.31
C ALA A 544 21.28 -7.56 -1.41
N ARG A 545 20.32 -7.44 -2.33
CA ARG A 545 20.27 -6.38 -3.36
C ARG A 545 19.76 -5.05 -2.85
N LEU A 546 19.09 -5.04 -1.70
CA LEU A 546 18.45 -3.87 -1.13
C LEU A 546 19.43 -3.11 -0.20
N GLY A 547 19.77 -1.88 -0.57
CA GLY A 547 20.33 -0.88 0.33
C GLY A 547 19.25 -0.03 0.98
N ALA A 548 19.54 0.54 2.15
CA ALA A 548 18.69 1.52 2.82
C ALA A 548 19.52 2.71 3.30
N ARG A 549 19.23 3.89 2.76
CA ARG A 549 19.87 5.18 3.07
C ARG A 549 18.87 6.13 3.72
N PHE A 550 19.36 7.00 4.59
CA PHE A 550 18.63 8.15 5.12
C PHE A 550 19.35 9.43 4.71
N GLU A 551 18.69 10.27 3.93
CA GLU A 551 19.20 11.57 3.48
C GLU A 551 18.59 12.71 4.28
N TRP A 552 19.37 13.72 4.64
CA TRP A 552 18.85 14.97 5.19
C TRP A 552 19.71 16.15 4.77
N GLN A 553 19.12 17.35 4.80
CA GLN A 553 19.89 18.58 4.63
C GLN A 553 20.36 19.06 6.01
N ASP A 554 21.66 19.26 6.16
CA ASP A 554 22.25 19.87 7.34
C ASP A 554 21.85 21.35 7.42
N LEU A 555 21.17 21.72 8.50
CA LEU A 555 20.56 23.05 8.64
C LEU A 555 21.58 24.19 8.85
N LYS A 556 22.85 23.88 9.13
CA LYS A 556 23.91 24.89 9.34
C LYS A 556 24.70 25.17 8.07
N THR A 557 24.96 24.12 7.29
CA THR A 557 25.83 24.14 6.10
C THR A 557 25.05 24.14 4.79
N GLY A 558 23.77 23.74 4.82
CA GLY A 558 22.94 23.53 3.63
C GLY A 558 23.32 22.28 2.81
N GLN A 559 24.34 21.53 3.23
CA GLN A 559 24.81 20.32 2.53
C GLN A 559 23.86 19.16 2.78
N TRP A 560 23.69 18.29 1.77
CA TRP A 560 23.03 17.01 1.96
C TRP A 560 24.01 16.03 2.63
N LYS A 561 23.50 15.32 3.63
CA LYS A 561 24.19 14.25 4.35
C LYS A 561 23.39 12.96 4.20
N GLU A 562 24.09 11.84 4.25
CA GLU A 562 23.49 10.52 4.16
C GLU A 562 24.05 9.55 5.19
N LEU A 563 23.24 8.55 5.55
CA LEU A 563 23.61 7.46 6.44
C LEU A 563 22.94 6.16 5.99
N TYR A 564 23.75 5.13 5.75
CA TYR A 564 23.25 3.78 5.48
C TYR A 564 22.78 3.07 6.75
N TYR A 565 21.78 2.20 6.61
CA TYR A 565 21.24 1.38 7.67
C TYR A 565 21.30 -0.11 7.31
N GLN A 566 21.76 -0.90 8.27
CA GLN A 566 21.90 -2.35 8.15
C GLN A 566 21.35 -3.03 9.41
N PHE A 567 20.78 -4.22 9.26
CA PHE A 567 20.29 -4.99 10.41
C PHE A 567 21.45 -5.46 11.30
N THR A 568 21.51 -4.94 12.52
CA THR A 568 22.50 -5.37 13.54
C THR A 568 22.19 -6.76 14.12
N GLN A 569 20.92 -7.17 14.13
CA GLN A 569 20.47 -8.49 14.60
C GLN A 569 20.22 -9.43 13.42
N THR A 570 21.27 -10.07 12.92
CA THR A 570 21.22 -10.86 11.67
C THR A 570 20.50 -12.20 11.79
N LEU A 571 20.40 -12.76 13.01
CA LEU A 571 19.76 -14.05 13.31
C LEU A 571 18.39 -13.95 14.01
N LEU A 572 17.76 -12.78 14.00
CA LEU A 572 16.41 -12.64 14.54
C LEU A 572 15.42 -13.40 13.66
N MET A 573 14.83 -14.49 14.16
CA MET A 573 13.81 -15.27 13.44
C MET A 573 12.49 -14.51 13.37
N TYR A 574 11.84 -14.51 12.19
CA TYR A 574 10.45 -14.08 12.03
C TYR A 574 9.48 -15.20 12.42
N ASN A 575 9.78 -16.46 12.05
CA ASN A 575 9.03 -17.63 12.47
C ASN A 575 9.96 -18.77 12.95
N PRO A 576 10.10 -19.00 14.28
CA PRO A 576 10.98 -20.03 14.84
C PRO A 576 10.77 -21.45 14.30
N ASP A 577 9.57 -21.77 13.81
CA ASP A 577 9.24 -23.08 13.25
C ASP A 577 9.67 -23.26 11.79
N VAL A 578 10.06 -22.17 11.11
CA VAL A 578 10.52 -22.19 9.72
C VAL A 578 12.01 -21.84 9.64
N PRO A 579 12.89 -22.85 9.48
CA PRO A 579 14.30 -22.66 9.19
C PRO A 579 14.56 -21.65 8.06
N GLY A 580 15.42 -20.67 8.29
CA GLY A 580 15.75 -19.60 7.35
C GLY A 580 14.81 -18.41 7.35
N SER A 581 13.76 -18.38 8.17
CA SER A 581 12.81 -17.24 8.22
C SER A 581 13.39 -15.98 8.91
N LEU A 582 14.65 -15.64 8.66
CA LEU A 582 15.34 -14.51 9.26
C LEU A 582 14.57 -13.21 8.97
N LYS A 583 14.24 -12.44 10.00
CA LYS A 583 13.54 -11.16 9.89
C LYS A 583 14.23 -10.18 8.92
N PRO A 584 15.58 -10.04 8.90
CA PRO A 584 16.26 -9.22 7.88
C PRO A 584 15.91 -9.62 6.45
N TYR A 585 15.84 -10.93 6.17
CA TYR A 585 15.47 -11.47 4.86
C TYR A 585 13.98 -11.21 4.52
N VAL A 586 13.08 -11.43 5.49
CA VAL A 586 11.64 -11.16 5.34
C VAL A 586 11.38 -9.68 5.06
N ASP A 587 12.04 -8.80 5.82
CA ASP A 587 11.89 -7.36 5.71
C ASP A 587 12.45 -6.85 4.38
N ALA A 588 13.65 -7.29 3.96
CA ALA A 588 14.25 -6.84 2.72
C ALA A 588 13.49 -7.32 1.47
N THR A 589 13.16 -8.62 1.36
CA THR A 589 12.32 -9.12 0.25
C THR A 589 10.92 -8.49 0.28
N GLY A 590 10.38 -8.21 1.47
CA GLY A 590 9.12 -7.49 1.64
C GLY A 590 9.14 -6.07 1.09
N ILE A 591 10.18 -5.30 1.42
CA ILE A 591 10.40 -3.93 0.93
C ILE A 591 10.62 -3.93 -0.59
N ILE A 592 11.43 -4.85 -1.14
CA ILE A 592 11.61 -4.99 -2.60
C ILE A 592 10.26 -5.20 -3.28
N ARG A 593 9.46 -6.16 -2.83
CA ARG A 593 8.13 -6.45 -3.42
C ARG A 593 7.18 -5.25 -3.31
N HIS A 594 7.17 -4.55 -2.17
CA HIS A 594 6.40 -3.34 -1.96
C HIS A 594 6.74 -2.25 -2.98
N LEU A 595 8.02 -1.92 -3.13
CA LEU A 595 8.52 -0.87 -4.03
C LEU A 595 8.40 -1.25 -5.50
N LYS A 596 8.61 -2.52 -5.85
CA LYS A 596 8.43 -3.07 -7.20
C LYS A 596 6.96 -3.24 -7.60
N ARG A 597 6.01 -3.04 -6.67
CA ARG A 597 4.59 -3.33 -6.85
C ARG A 597 4.33 -4.79 -7.25
N HIS A 598 5.18 -5.70 -6.78
CA HIS A 598 4.98 -7.13 -6.96
C HIS A 598 3.94 -7.62 -5.96
N LEU A 599 2.83 -8.15 -6.46
CA LEU A 599 1.88 -8.85 -5.62
C LEU A 599 2.54 -10.11 -5.06
N LEU A 600 2.38 -10.32 -3.75
CA LEU A 600 2.36 -11.68 -3.24
C LEU A 600 1.10 -12.32 -3.81
N ASP A 601 1.29 -13.36 -4.63
CA ASP A 601 0.20 -14.11 -5.24
C ASP A 601 -0.86 -14.48 -4.19
N SER A 602 -2.11 -14.48 -4.64
CA SER A 602 -3.20 -15.02 -3.86
C SER A 602 -2.93 -16.51 -3.57
N ARG A 603 -3.55 -17.05 -2.52
CA ARG A 603 -3.50 -18.51 -2.25
C ARG A 603 -4.02 -19.37 -3.42
N GLU A 604 -4.66 -18.77 -4.43
CA GLU A 604 -5.16 -19.46 -5.63
C GLU A 604 -4.06 -19.71 -6.67
N LEU A 605 -3.00 -18.88 -6.70
CA LEU A 605 -1.88 -19.00 -7.63
C LEU A 605 -0.64 -19.66 -7.00
N ASP A 606 -0.43 -19.45 -5.70
CA ASP A 606 0.59 -20.15 -4.90
C ASP A 606 -0.05 -20.85 -3.68
N PRO A 607 -0.44 -22.13 -3.82
CA PRO A 607 -0.96 -22.94 -2.71
C PRO A 607 0.10 -23.27 -1.65
N GLU A 608 1.39 -23.19 -2.00
CA GLU A 608 2.52 -23.40 -1.09
C GLU A 608 2.91 -22.11 -0.36
N ARG A 609 2.16 -21.02 -0.57
CA ARG A 609 2.43 -19.71 0.04
C ARG A 609 2.60 -19.83 1.56
N ASP A 610 3.86 -19.69 1.95
CA ASP A 610 4.36 -19.42 3.27
C ASP A 610 3.50 -18.37 4.02
N GLU A 611 2.58 -18.80 4.90
CA GLU A 611 1.73 -17.88 5.68
C GLU A 611 2.52 -16.92 6.56
N TRP A 612 3.76 -17.28 6.87
CA TRP A 612 4.68 -16.49 7.69
C TRP A 612 5.38 -15.36 6.92
N ARG A 613 5.18 -15.22 5.60
CA ARG A 613 5.66 -14.05 4.85
C ARG A 613 4.55 -12.97 4.85
N PRO A 614 4.66 -11.91 5.66
CA PRO A 614 3.60 -10.90 5.75
C PRO A 614 3.48 -10.09 4.45
N PRO A 615 2.28 -9.64 4.07
CA PRO A 615 2.07 -8.85 2.86
C PRO A 615 2.37 -7.37 3.13
N PHE A 616 3.44 -6.83 2.52
CA PHE A 616 3.83 -5.41 2.69
C PHE A 616 2.91 -4.41 1.94
N GLY A 617 1.93 -4.90 1.19
CA GLY A 617 1.15 -4.09 0.25
C GLY A 617 1.98 -3.58 -0.91
N MET A 618 1.44 -2.64 -1.69
CA MET A 618 2.14 -2.03 -2.84
C MET A 618 2.43 -0.54 -2.57
N ALA A 619 3.62 -0.11 -2.98
CA ALA A 619 4.03 1.29 -2.97
C ALA A 619 3.31 2.06 -4.10
N ARG A 620 2.94 3.32 -3.82
CA ARG A 620 2.66 4.28 -4.90
C ARG A 620 4.00 4.80 -5.42
N VAL A 621 4.37 4.45 -6.65
CA VAL A 621 5.63 4.87 -7.26
C VAL A 621 5.40 5.78 -8.46
N ILE A 622 6.00 6.96 -8.43
CA ILE A 622 6.19 7.81 -9.62
C ILE A 622 7.65 7.71 -10.03
N ARG A 623 7.89 7.34 -11.28
CA ARG A 623 9.21 7.35 -11.91
C ARG A 623 9.50 8.79 -12.36
N ALA A 624 10.66 9.31 -11.94
CA ALA A 624 11.17 10.61 -12.30
C ALA A 624 12.42 10.43 -13.17
N GLU A 625 12.33 10.87 -14.41
CA GLU A 625 13.42 10.81 -15.39
C GLU A 625 13.89 12.24 -15.66
N PHE A 626 15.18 12.51 -15.50
CA PHE A 626 15.76 13.82 -15.79
C PHE A 626 16.21 13.87 -17.25
N ASP A 627 15.59 14.74 -18.03
CA ASP A 627 16.01 15.05 -19.39
C ASP A 627 17.16 16.06 -19.33
N TRP A 628 18.39 15.57 -19.51
CA TRP A 628 19.61 16.39 -19.46
C TRP A 628 19.68 17.46 -20.55
N PHE A 629 18.97 17.29 -21.68
CA PHE A 629 19.00 18.26 -22.78
C PHE A 629 18.07 19.44 -22.50
N THR A 630 16.85 19.17 -22.00
CA THR A 630 15.88 20.23 -21.66
C THR A 630 16.00 20.74 -20.22
N GLN A 631 16.79 20.06 -19.38
CA GLN A 631 16.90 20.27 -17.93
C GLN A 631 15.55 20.12 -17.18
N THR A 632 14.67 19.25 -17.68
CA THR A 632 13.33 19.03 -17.10
C THR A 632 13.16 17.61 -16.55
N TYR A 633 12.45 17.49 -15.43
CA TYR A 633 11.95 16.19 -14.97
C TYR A 633 10.69 15.78 -15.73
N ARG A 634 10.68 14.54 -16.23
CA ARG A 634 9.49 13.84 -16.71
C ARG A 634 9.02 12.89 -15.62
N PHE A 635 7.77 13.05 -15.20
CA PHE A 635 7.15 12.19 -14.19
C PHE A 635 6.16 11.23 -14.86
N SER A 636 6.29 9.94 -14.59
CA SER A 636 5.33 8.91 -15.01
C SER A 636 4.89 8.07 -13.82
N GLU A 637 3.59 7.80 -13.68
CA GLU A 637 3.12 6.83 -12.67
C GLU A 637 3.61 5.44 -13.12
N GLN A 638 4.39 4.75 -12.29
CA GLN A 638 4.87 3.41 -12.61
C GLN A 638 3.73 2.43 -12.40
N LEU A 639 2.80 2.38 -13.37
CA LEU A 639 1.77 1.36 -13.45
C LEU A 639 2.48 0.00 -13.49
N GLY A 640 2.12 -0.89 -12.58
CA GLY A 640 2.73 -2.22 -12.53
C GLY A 640 2.46 -2.94 -13.85
N LYS A 641 3.50 -3.26 -14.62
CA LYS A 641 3.41 -4.32 -15.64
C LYS A 641 2.88 -5.56 -14.92
N SER A 642 1.85 -6.20 -15.48
CA SER A 642 1.08 -7.29 -14.84
C SER A 642 1.96 -8.14 -13.95
N ALA A 643 1.71 -8.08 -12.64
CA ALA A 643 2.66 -8.50 -11.61
C ALA A 643 3.21 -9.90 -11.94
N ILE A 644 4.51 -9.97 -12.23
CA ILE A 644 5.18 -11.25 -12.41
C ILE A 644 5.18 -11.92 -11.03
N PRO A 645 4.61 -13.14 -10.89
CA PRO A 645 4.62 -13.87 -9.63
C PRO A 645 6.02 -13.93 -9.01
N TRP A 646 6.16 -13.41 -7.79
CA TRP A 646 7.41 -13.51 -7.04
C TRP A 646 7.56 -14.93 -6.48
N LYS A 647 8.13 -15.83 -7.28
CA LYS A 647 8.27 -17.25 -6.97
C LYS A 647 9.44 -17.52 -6.02
N ALA A 648 9.18 -17.26 -4.74
CA ALA A 648 10.06 -17.58 -3.64
C ALA A 648 9.74 -18.98 -3.08
N HIS A 649 10.41 -20.02 -3.59
CA HIS A 649 10.26 -21.38 -3.06
C HIS A 649 11.43 -21.74 -2.14
N ARG A 650 11.20 -22.72 -1.27
CA ARG A 650 12.26 -23.29 -0.44
C ARG A 650 13.10 -24.26 -1.27
N LYS A 651 14.42 -24.09 -1.28
CA LYS A 651 15.38 -25.02 -1.89
C LYS A 651 15.34 -26.35 -1.15
N SER A 652 15.53 -27.44 -1.88
CA SER A 652 15.80 -28.75 -1.31
C SER A 652 17.13 -28.75 -0.55
N GLU A 653 17.31 -29.70 0.38
CA GLU A 653 18.57 -29.82 1.12
C GLU A 653 19.75 -30.15 0.18
N ASP A 654 19.51 -30.95 -0.86
CA ASP A 654 20.52 -31.28 -1.88
C ASP A 654 20.98 -30.03 -2.67
N GLU A 655 20.08 -29.12 -3.04
CA GLU A 655 20.44 -27.86 -3.71
C GLU A 655 21.32 -26.97 -2.81
N ILE A 656 20.98 -26.87 -1.52
CA ILE A 656 21.79 -26.12 -0.54
C ILE A 656 23.16 -26.78 -0.36
N ILE A 657 23.22 -28.12 -0.31
CA ILE A 657 24.47 -28.88 -0.25
C ILE A 657 25.33 -28.62 -1.49
N GLU A 658 24.76 -28.63 -2.69
CA GLU A 658 25.50 -28.35 -3.93
C GLU A 658 25.97 -26.88 -4.01
N GLU A 659 25.20 -25.91 -3.52
CA GLU A 659 25.67 -24.53 -3.37
C GLU A 659 26.87 -24.44 -2.39
N MET A 660 26.77 -25.11 -1.24
CA MET A 660 27.86 -25.15 -0.25
C MET A 660 29.12 -25.85 -0.80
N LYS A 661 28.98 -26.90 -1.63
CA LYS A 661 30.10 -27.55 -2.32
C LYS A 661 30.75 -26.63 -3.37
N LYS A 662 29.97 -25.83 -4.11
CA LYS A 662 30.50 -24.90 -5.15
C LYS A 662 31.44 -23.84 -4.58
N VAL A 663 31.20 -23.37 -3.35
CA VAL A 663 32.11 -22.45 -2.63
C VAL A 663 33.27 -23.19 -1.92
N GLY A 664 33.31 -24.53 -2.02
CA GLY A 664 34.40 -25.37 -1.53
C GLY A 664 34.27 -25.88 -0.09
N LEU A 665 33.09 -25.80 0.53
CA LEU A 665 32.87 -26.34 1.88
C LEU A 665 32.87 -27.87 1.88
N GLU A 666 33.44 -28.46 2.93
CA GLU A 666 33.61 -29.92 3.05
C GLU A 666 32.67 -30.53 4.12
N ASN A 667 32.42 -31.83 4.00
CA ASN A 667 31.71 -32.64 5.00
C ASN A 667 30.31 -32.10 5.39
N ILE A 668 29.63 -31.45 4.44
CA ILE A 668 28.31 -30.85 4.61
C ILE A 668 27.27 -31.94 4.90
N GLY A 669 26.45 -31.76 5.94
CA GLY A 669 25.48 -32.76 6.41
C GLY A 669 26.11 -34.01 7.04
N GLY A 670 27.43 -34.03 7.21
CA GLY A 670 28.16 -35.14 7.81
C GLY A 670 27.97 -35.26 9.33
N ALA A 671 28.25 -36.45 9.86
CA ALA A 671 28.05 -36.77 11.28
C ALA A 671 28.68 -35.74 12.23
N PHE A 672 27.85 -35.19 13.13
CA PHE A 672 28.15 -34.03 13.97
C PHE A 672 29.39 -34.24 14.84
N GLY A 673 30.37 -33.34 14.74
CA GLY A 673 31.63 -33.41 15.48
C GLY A 673 32.52 -34.62 15.17
N ARG A 674 32.16 -35.45 14.19
CA ARG A 674 32.84 -36.71 13.85
C ARG A 674 33.57 -36.68 12.50
N ALA A 675 33.63 -35.53 11.83
CA ALA A 675 34.50 -35.33 10.67
C ALA A 675 35.95 -35.64 11.05
N SER A 676 36.43 -36.82 10.63
CA SER A 676 37.73 -37.34 11.04
C SER A 676 38.83 -36.73 10.19
N LEU A 677 39.26 -35.51 10.57
CA LEU A 677 40.41 -34.80 10.00
C LEU A 677 41.71 -35.62 10.03
N ASN A 678 41.74 -36.73 10.77
CA ASN A 678 42.80 -37.74 10.84
C ASN A 678 43.22 -38.35 9.48
N LYS A 679 42.51 -38.08 8.37
CA LYS A 679 42.92 -38.46 7.01
C LYS A 679 43.56 -37.34 6.16
N LEU A 680 43.53 -36.08 6.59
CA LEU A 680 43.91 -34.94 5.75
C LEU A 680 45.29 -34.33 6.02
N GLY A 681 46.01 -34.75 7.06
CA GLY A 681 47.38 -34.28 7.28
C GLY A 681 48.18 -35.09 8.29
N LYS A 682 49.42 -35.47 7.94
CA LYS A 682 50.40 -36.04 8.87
C LYS A 682 51.05 -34.91 9.71
N GLY A 683 50.24 -34.19 10.46
CA GLY A 683 50.64 -33.13 11.39
C GLY A 683 50.05 -33.40 12.76
N ASN A 684 50.89 -33.42 13.81
CA ASN A 684 50.58 -34.13 15.06
C ASN A 684 49.70 -33.34 16.06
N THR A 685 48.71 -32.61 15.57
CA THR A 685 47.74 -31.84 16.38
C THR A 685 46.33 -32.39 16.15
N SER A 686 45.99 -33.45 16.90
CA SER A 686 44.69 -34.13 16.86
C SER A 686 43.55 -33.33 17.53
N GLY A 687 43.38 -32.08 17.11
CA GLY A 687 42.30 -31.20 17.55
C GLY A 687 41.06 -31.40 16.70
N HIS A 688 40.10 -32.22 17.16
CA HIS A 688 38.75 -32.17 16.59
C HIS A 688 38.15 -30.80 16.93
N ARG A 689 37.87 -29.98 15.91
CA ARG A 689 37.13 -28.72 16.08
C ARG A 689 35.75 -29.08 16.64
N ARG A 690 35.39 -28.48 17.77
CA ARG A 690 34.12 -28.77 18.46
C ARG A 690 32.90 -28.17 17.76
N GLU A 691 33.13 -27.28 16.81
CA GLU A 691 32.12 -26.47 16.16
C GLU A 691 32.07 -26.71 14.64
N CYS A 692 30.88 -26.60 14.04
CA CYS A 692 30.73 -26.53 12.59
C CYS A 692 31.28 -25.18 12.04
N ASP A 693 31.53 -25.10 10.73
CA ASP A 693 32.16 -23.91 10.12
C ASP A 693 31.37 -22.62 10.43
N SER A 694 30.04 -22.69 10.39
CA SER A 694 29.13 -21.56 10.66
C SER A 694 29.23 -20.97 12.07
N CYS A 695 29.52 -21.83 13.05
CA CYS A 695 29.70 -21.43 14.45
C CYS A 695 31.11 -20.89 14.65
N TYR A 696 32.11 -21.61 14.11
CA TYR A 696 33.51 -21.24 14.22
C TYR A 696 33.84 -19.86 13.64
N VAL A 697 33.33 -19.56 12.44
CA VAL A 697 33.52 -18.23 11.82
C VAL A 697 32.78 -17.15 12.61
N TYR A 698 31.63 -17.46 13.24
CA TYR A 698 30.91 -16.50 14.07
C TYR A 698 31.64 -16.18 15.39
N GLU A 699 32.17 -17.19 16.08
CA GLU A 699 32.99 -16.98 17.29
C GLU A 699 34.18 -16.06 16.96
N ARG A 700 34.89 -16.33 15.85
CA ARG A 700 36.01 -15.48 15.41
C ARG A 700 35.62 -14.06 15.00
N THR A 701 34.48 -13.87 14.34
CA THR A 701 34.06 -12.53 13.84
C THR A 701 33.40 -11.65 14.89
N THR A 702 32.79 -12.24 15.93
CA THR A 702 32.02 -11.48 16.94
C THR A 702 32.54 -11.61 18.37
N GLY A 703 33.43 -12.58 18.64
CA GLY A 703 33.87 -12.95 19.98
C GLY A 703 32.81 -13.67 20.83
N ALA A 704 31.58 -13.87 20.31
CA ALA A 704 30.50 -14.52 21.02
C ALA A 704 30.50 -16.04 20.74
N GLN A 705 30.65 -16.84 21.79
CA GLN A 705 30.64 -18.31 21.67
C GLN A 705 29.22 -18.82 21.33
N PRO A 706 28.99 -19.44 20.16
CA PRO A 706 27.68 -19.95 19.78
C PRO A 706 27.40 -21.31 20.42
N GLU A 707 26.12 -21.65 20.62
CA GLU A 707 25.73 -22.99 21.06
C GLU A 707 25.86 -24.04 19.93
N CYS A 708 27.09 -24.44 19.59
CA CYS A 708 27.34 -25.49 18.60
C CYS A 708 27.11 -26.91 19.17
N LYS A 709 25.87 -27.22 19.53
CA LYS A 709 25.44 -28.54 20.01
C LYS A 709 24.56 -29.22 18.96
N GLN A 710 24.64 -30.54 18.85
CA GLN A 710 23.76 -31.32 17.96
C GLN A 710 22.31 -31.24 18.45
N LEU A 711 21.36 -30.89 17.56
CA LEU A 711 19.94 -30.98 17.86
C LEU A 711 19.47 -32.44 17.82
N PRO A 712 18.64 -32.91 18.78
CA PRO A 712 18.19 -34.30 18.85
C PRO A 712 17.58 -34.80 17.54
N GLY A 713 18.09 -35.93 17.03
CA GLY A 713 17.60 -36.57 15.80
C GLY A 713 18.06 -35.90 14.49
N THR A 714 19.00 -34.96 14.52
CA THR A 714 19.55 -34.28 13.33
C THR A 714 21.07 -34.19 13.40
N GLU A 715 21.75 -33.94 12.28
CA GLU A 715 23.20 -33.66 12.24
C GLU A 715 23.51 -32.14 12.23
N THR A 716 22.58 -31.33 12.75
CA THR A 716 22.60 -29.86 12.62
C THR A 716 22.56 -29.18 13.99
N CYS A 717 23.24 -28.04 14.15
CA CYS A 717 23.17 -27.21 15.37
C CYS A 717 22.04 -26.16 15.30
N PRO A 718 21.61 -25.56 16.42
CA PRO A 718 20.59 -24.50 16.44
C PRO A 718 20.85 -23.41 15.39
N ARG A 719 22.04 -22.80 15.38
CA ARG A 719 22.41 -21.73 14.45
C ARG A 719 22.25 -22.12 12.98
N CYS A 720 22.66 -23.33 12.59
CA CYS A 720 22.52 -23.79 11.21
C CYS A 720 21.06 -24.11 10.87
N LYS A 721 20.28 -24.64 11.81
CA LYS A 721 18.82 -24.79 11.67
C LYS A 721 18.14 -23.43 11.49
N ASP A 722 18.50 -22.42 12.28
CA ASP A 722 17.88 -21.09 12.22
C ASP A 722 18.15 -20.40 10.88
N ILE A 723 19.36 -20.53 10.34
CA ILE A 723 19.72 -20.10 8.97
C ILE A 723 19.07 -21.00 7.90
N GLY A 724 18.72 -22.24 8.24
CA GLY A 724 18.06 -23.22 7.37
C GLY A 724 19.00 -24.01 6.46
N ARG A 725 20.24 -24.27 6.91
CA ARG A 725 21.24 -25.04 6.17
C ARG A 725 21.84 -26.19 7.02
N PRO A 726 22.38 -27.26 6.41
CA PRO A 726 23.13 -28.27 7.13
C PRO A 726 24.44 -27.73 7.73
N CYS A 727 24.97 -28.41 8.75
CA CYS A 727 26.32 -28.14 9.26
C CYS A 727 27.40 -28.61 8.28
N SER A 728 28.50 -27.84 8.15
CA SER A 728 29.70 -28.22 7.40
C SER A 728 30.94 -28.27 8.30
N TRP A 729 31.94 -29.04 7.89
CA TRP A 729 33.15 -29.33 8.66
C TRP A 729 34.39 -29.30 7.74
N THR A 730 34.69 -28.10 7.25
CA THR A 730 35.86 -27.77 6.44
C THR A 730 37.11 -27.66 7.30
N SER A 731 38.27 -28.09 6.79
CA SER A 731 39.55 -27.93 7.52
C SER A 731 39.84 -26.45 7.81
N GLU A 732 40.33 -26.11 9.02
CA GLU A 732 40.51 -24.72 9.46
C GLU A 732 41.42 -23.92 8.53
N SER A 733 42.53 -24.51 8.07
CA SER A 733 43.45 -23.87 7.14
C SER A 733 42.80 -23.53 5.81
N LEU A 734 41.93 -24.41 5.29
CA LEU A 734 41.20 -24.15 4.04
C LEU A 734 40.14 -23.06 4.25
N LEU A 735 39.31 -23.22 5.29
CA LEU A 735 38.22 -22.32 5.64
C LEU A 735 38.68 -20.87 5.87
N LEU A 736 39.80 -20.68 6.58
CA LEU A 736 40.34 -19.34 6.85
C LEU A 736 41.16 -18.77 5.69
N SER A 737 41.59 -19.60 4.73
CA SER A 737 42.28 -19.15 3.51
C SER A 737 41.34 -18.72 2.38
N ASN A 738 40.03 -18.99 2.52
CA ASN A 738 39.04 -18.76 1.47
C ASN A 738 37.92 -17.84 1.97
N GLU A 739 37.99 -16.57 1.58
CA GLU A 739 37.02 -15.54 1.97
C GLU A 739 35.60 -15.82 1.45
N THR A 740 35.47 -16.47 0.29
CA THR A 740 34.17 -16.88 -0.26
C THR A 740 33.48 -17.90 0.63
N MET A 741 34.21 -18.81 1.28
CA MET A 741 33.64 -19.71 2.29
C MET A 741 33.13 -18.93 3.52
N ILE A 742 33.88 -17.91 3.95
CA ILE A 742 33.50 -17.06 5.09
C ILE A 742 32.20 -16.30 4.80
N TRP A 743 32.05 -15.69 3.62
CA TRP A 743 30.81 -14.99 3.22
C TRP A 743 29.63 -15.95 2.97
N ALA A 744 29.86 -17.14 2.41
CA ALA A 744 28.83 -18.17 2.31
C ALA A 744 28.29 -18.61 3.70
N LEU A 745 29.13 -18.54 4.73
CA LEU A 745 28.79 -18.94 6.09
C LEU A 745 28.34 -17.80 7.01
N THR A 746 28.68 -16.55 6.73
CA THR A 746 28.39 -15.44 7.63
C THR A 746 27.83 -14.23 6.93
N SER A 747 26.90 -13.56 7.61
CA SER A 747 26.53 -12.18 7.35
C SER A 747 27.77 -11.34 7.07
N ARG A 748 27.83 -10.67 5.91
CA ARG A 748 28.91 -9.71 5.61
C ARG A 748 28.82 -8.48 6.53
N MET A 749 29.31 -8.63 7.76
CA MET A 749 29.54 -7.50 8.65
C MET A 749 30.76 -6.76 8.12
N GLN A 750 30.53 -5.64 7.43
CA GLN A 750 31.60 -4.68 7.18
C GLN A 750 32.21 -4.31 8.53
N SER A 751 33.55 -4.30 8.62
CA SER A 751 34.22 -3.83 9.82
C SER A 751 33.84 -2.37 10.06
N LYS A 752 33.62 -1.98 11.33
CA LYS A 752 33.24 -0.60 11.70
C LYS A 752 34.30 0.44 11.32
N ASP A 753 35.50 0.00 10.94
CA ASP A 753 36.60 0.85 10.50
C ASP A 753 36.49 1.22 9.01
N ALA A 754 35.86 0.37 8.17
CA ALA A 754 35.68 0.63 6.73
C ALA A 754 34.71 1.78 6.41
N SER A 755 33.92 2.24 7.39
CA SER A 755 33.08 3.44 7.30
C SER A 755 33.69 4.67 8.00
N ARG A 756 34.90 4.53 8.55
CA ARG A 756 35.61 5.58 9.31
C ARG A 756 36.83 6.10 8.58
N GLU A 757 37.56 5.21 7.93
CA GLU A 757 38.46 5.58 6.85
C GLU A 757 37.60 5.77 5.59
N GLY A 758 37.70 6.94 4.95
CA GLY A 758 37.02 7.22 3.69
C GLY A 758 37.65 6.43 2.55
N LEU A 759 37.38 5.13 2.50
CA LEU A 759 37.77 4.26 1.40
C LEU A 759 36.97 4.65 0.16
N ASP A 760 37.60 5.48 -0.65
CA ASP A 760 37.16 5.82 -1.99
C ASP A 760 36.97 4.52 -2.81
N PRO A 761 35.86 4.33 -3.56
CA PRO A 761 35.64 3.12 -4.35
C PRO A 761 36.66 2.88 -5.49
N GLU A 762 37.62 3.78 -5.71
CA GLU A 762 38.63 3.70 -6.79
C GLU A 762 39.63 2.53 -6.67
N LEU A 763 39.66 1.79 -5.56
CA LEU A 763 40.60 0.67 -5.34
C LEU A 763 40.35 -0.60 -6.20
N PHE A 764 39.56 -0.48 -7.27
CA PHE A 764 39.43 -1.45 -8.36
C PHE A 764 39.61 -0.80 -9.75
N CYS A 765 40.64 0.01 -9.94
CA CYS A 765 41.16 0.37 -11.26
C CYS A 765 42.66 0.09 -11.38
N VAL A 766 43.07 -0.26 -12.60
CA VAL A 766 44.46 -0.61 -12.94
C VAL A 766 45.32 0.65 -13.03
N ASP A 767 46.56 0.51 -12.55
CA ASP A 767 47.67 1.46 -12.54
C ASP A 767 47.74 2.40 -13.77
N PRO A 768 47.65 3.74 -13.59
CA PRO A 768 47.86 4.72 -14.66
C PRO A 768 49.14 5.54 -14.44
N ASP A 769 50.29 4.90 -14.63
CA ASP A 769 51.58 5.57 -14.83
C ASP A 769 51.60 6.26 -16.23
N GLU A 770 50.89 7.38 -16.40
CA GLU A 770 51.14 8.32 -17.52
C GLU A 770 50.71 9.77 -17.21
N GLU A 771 51.67 10.65 -16.94
CA GLU A 771 51.46 12.10 -16.85
C GLU A 771 51.00 12.69 -18.19
N LYS A 772 49.78 13.27 -18.26
CA LYS A 772 49.46 14.32 -19.25
C LYS A 772 48.68 15.47 -18.63
N VAL A 773 49.42 16.53 -18.29
CA VAL A 773 48.88 17.83 -17.87
C VAL A 773 48.13 18.49 -19.02
N TYR A 774 46.84 18.77 -18.83
CA TYR A 774 46.11 19.79 -19.59
C TYR A 774 45.55 20.85 -18.63
N GLN A 775 46.20 22.01 -18.61
CA GLN A 775 45.63 23.20 -17.97
C GLN A 775 44.47 23.73 -18.82
N PHE A 776 43.29 23.83 -18.21
CA PHE A 776 42.24 24.72 -18.71
C PHE A 776 42.09 25.91 -17.78
N SER A 777 42.33 27.11 -18.31
CA SER A 777 42.23 28.38 -17.62
C SER A 777 40.89 29.06 -17.89
N GLY A 778 40.33 29.68 -16.86
CA GLY A 778 39.27 30.69 -16.98
C GLY A 778 37.90 30.27 -16.46
N MET A 779 37.49 30.86 -15.34
CA MET A 779 36.43 31.87 -15.35
C MET A 779 36.55 32.78 -14.11
N HIS A 780 36.11 34.04 -14.26
CA HIS A 780 36.32 35.10 -13.28
C HIS A 780 35.36 35.04 -12.09
N LYS A 781 35.84 35.43 -10.90
CA LYS A 781 34.98 35.95 -9.83
C LYS A 781 34.54 37.39 -10.17
N PRO A 782 33.27 37.79 -9.93
CA PRO A 782 32.92 39.19 -9.75
C PRO A 782 33.40 39.70 -8.38
N PRO A 783 33.68 41.00 -8.23
CA PRO A 783 34.04 41.59 -6.93
C PRO A 783 32.83 41.73 -6.00
N ALA A 784 33.10 41.81 -4.70
CA ALA A 784 32.13 42.29 -3.73
C ALA A 784 32.08 43.83 -3.79
N GLU A 785 30.89 44.40 -3.57
CA GLU A 785 30.72 45.81 -3.22
C GLU A 785 30.43 45.88 -1.70
N ASP A 786 31.12 46.80 -1.01
CA ASP A 786 30.93 47.09 0.41
C ASP A 786 29.85 48.18 0.59
N ASP A 787 28.94 47.98 1.55
CA ASP A 787 28.42 48.99 2.50
C ASP A 787 27.70 48.28 3.68
#